data_AF-A0AAJ2JY95-F1
#
_entry.id   AF-A0AAJ2JY95-F1
#
_cell.length_a   1.000
_cell.length_b   1.000
_cell.length_c   1.000
_cell.angle_alpha   90.00
_cell.angle_beta   90.00
_cell.angle_gamma   90.00
#
_symmetry.space_group_name_H-M   'P 1'
#
loop_
_entity.id
_entity.type
_entity.pdbx_description
1 polymer ?
#
loop_
_entity_poly.entity_id
_entity_poly.type
_entity_poly.pdbx_seq_one_letter_code
_entity_poly.pdbx_strand_id
1 'polypeptide(L)'
;MNNSRFQKSLAKLLLLFVLCIGLFGFNYSQAFALDNGLAETPPMGWNGWNAFHCDVNAVLVKETAKKMVESGMKEAGYQYVNLDDCWMLSQRDENGNLVPDPAKFPDGIKEVADYVHSLGLKIGIYASAGTTTCAWYPGSLNYEEKDAQSFAEWGIDYLKYDNCGDPQGRPIQERYEKMRDALAATGRDIVFSMSVGGGDDPWLWGKQVGNLWRTIGDISDSYLRMLVVFLKNVELYPYAGPGYWNDADMLEIGNGGMSLEEYRTEFSLWSIMASPLLVGTDLLNASKEIMDIYTNREVIAVNQDPIGLQGRPIKQQNDGSMVLLKPMANGDKAVVFFNSSNAALNVEISLSQLGIPFSVDKKTYTVRNLWAHETVSTTDKISASVPAHGIMMYRISPGTKNEVSTDGFKRVINNDGKEIWVKSLSDGSKMITLVNRTTAATKISAEPEKLGFKHASVYLAEDYWTGQKLSYASKIFSDVEPFSAVTYRVTPGTPNEVPAAVGISFDGPSLIAPGETKTIITTMTNYGRNAVHNLDLKLNVPEGWKVIPGSDTTFKTMPPEGKNNSVKVSWKVTAPQDAEAGWSHLTADVMFDSGGGNQGHVRSGLSVQIPSAPPTENAFLSDMQFFGNVSNGWGPIERDTSVGGNYQGDGKMITLNGKGYEKGLGVHAYSKASFYIGKNFSRFISDIGLDGETHGGSVIFQVWGDGEKLYDSGVMKDNADVQHVNVDVSNVDVLMLEVMDGGVGNGADHADWAGAKLLKEVLVDDIKINGESLSGFDQVTTDYYMTYLEGTISDVPTVEVIPANNDVKVDISPAEQLPGTTVITATSADGSVTKTYKIHFNVTPQLYVSDLPWIYATTGWGTIHRDASVGENPIKLLTDSGIVTYDKGIGTHAISEIIYDIAGRGYGRFQSYVGLDHESHNNDSGSIVFQVWADGELLFDSGTMKRDTLAKFVDVDVSGRKQLKLIVTDAGDGNGNDHADWADAQFIAGNTASEIHTKMNDEDLPTEVTIPDSNQ
;
A
#
# COMPACT_ATOMS: atom_id res chain seq x y z
N MET A 1 6.78 60.94 32.04
CA MET A 1 5.32 61.18 32.08
C MET A 1 4.67 60.02 32.81
N ASN A 2 4.32 60.22 34.09
CA ASN A 2 3.65 59.22 34.93
C ASN A 2 2.14 59.30 34.66
N ASN A 3 1.62 58.44 33.78
CA ASN A 3 0.18 58.35 33.57
C ASN A 3 -0.35 57.05 34.18
N SER A 4 -0.82 57.15 35.43
CA SER A 4 -1.33 56.03 36.22
C SER A 4 -2.57 55.36 35.61
N ARG A 5 -3.23 55.99 34.63
CA ARG A 5 -4.32 55.37 33.87
C ARG A 5 -3.79 54.37 32.84
N PHE A 6 -2.63 54.61 32.24
CA PHE A 6 -2.04 53.71 31.25
C PHE A 6 -1.54 52.41 31.89
N GLN A 7 -0.88 52.52 33.05
CA GLN A 7 -0.45 51.33 33.82
C GLN A 7 -1.61 50.51 34.37
N LYS A 8 -2.73 51.13 34.77
CA LYS A 8 -3.92 50.41 35.21
C LYS A 8 -4.68 49.73 34.06
N SER A 9 -4.70 50.33 32.87
CA SER A 9 -5.24 49.68 31.67
C SER A 9 -4.35 48.54 31.19
N LEU A 10 -3.02 48.70 31.22
CA LEU A 10 -2.08 47.64 30.84
C LEU A 10 -2.14 46.46 31.82
N ALA A 11 -2.24 46.72 33.12
CA ALA A 11 -2.42 45.67 34.14
C ALA A 11 -3.76 44.93 33.99
N LYS A 12 -4.84 45.63 33.62
CA LYS A 12 -6.14 44.98 33.33
C LYS A 12 -6.10 44.17 32.03
N LEU A 13 -5.39 44.65 31.01
CA LEU A 13 -5.22 43.92 29.74
C LEU A 13 -4.38 42.65 29.95
N LEU A 14 -3.32 42.72 30.75
CA LEU A 14 -2.52 41.55 31.16
C LEU A 14 -3.33 40.59 32.05
N LEU A 15 -4.18 41.09 32.95
CA LEU A 15 -5.05 40.22 33.76
C LEU A 15 -6.12 39.51 32.90
N LEU A 16 -6.68 40.20 31.89
CA LEU A 16 -7.62 39.59 30.94
C LEU A 16 -6.92 38.61 30.00
N PHE A 17 -5.67 38.86 29.59
CA PHE A 17 -4.90 37.93 28.78
C PHE A 17 -4.53 36.66 29.56
N VAL A 18 -4.19 36.80 30.85
CA VAL A 18 -3.95 35.66 31.77
C VAL A 18 -5.24 34.91 32.11
N LEU A 19 -6.39 35.60 32.26
CA LEU A 19 -7.70 34.94 32.44
C LEU A 19 -8.17 34.22 31.17
N CYS A 20 -7.90 34.75 29.97
CA CYS A 20 -8.25 34.08 28.71
C CYS A 20 -7.37 32.86 28.43
N ILE A 21 -6.10 32.86 28.82
CA ILE A 21 -5.24 31.66 28.78
C ILE A 21 -5.64 30.64 29.86
N GLY A 22 -6.18 31.10 30.99
CA GLY A 22 -6.70 30.23 32.07
C GLY A 22 -8.08 29.62 31.81
N LEU A 23 -8.88 30.18 30.89
CA LEU A 23 -10.22 29.67 30.51
C LEU A 23 -10.23 28.97 29.14
N PHE A 24 -9.21 29.19 28.30
CA PHE A 24 -8.86 28.35 27.16
C PHE A 24 -7.54 27.65 27.44
N GLY A 25 -7.49 26.90 28.54
CA GLY A 25 -6.50 25.85 28.69
C GLY A 25 -6.74 24.84 27.57
N PHE A 26 -6.14 25.08 26.40
CA PHE A 26 -5.72 23.99 25.54
C PHE A 26 -4.77 23.17 26.41
N ASN A 27 -5.35 22.21 27.15
CA ASN A 27 -4.66 20.99 27.43
C ASN A 27 -4.33 20.42 26.04
N TYR A 28 -3.17 20.80 25.52
CA TYR A 28 -2.37 19.81 24.80
C TYR A 28 -2.10 18.73 25.85
N SER A 29 -3.08 17.82 26.02
CA SER A 29 -2.80 16.51 26.55
C SER A 29 -1.73 16.00 25.61
N GLN A 30 -0.47 16.02 26.05
CA GLN A 30 0.53 15.16 25.44
C GLN A 30 -0.12 13.78 25.48
N ALA A 31 -0.44 13.25 24.31
CA ALA A 31 -1.10 11.97 24.21
C ALA A 31 -0.18 10.95 24.87
N PHE A 32 -0.55 10.45 26.04
CA PHE A 32 0.24 9.47 26.75
C PHE A 32 0.05 8.14 26.02
N ALA A 33 1.16 7.50 25.63
CA ALA A 33 1.14 6.13 25.11
C ALA A 33 0.63 5.18 26.20
N LEU A 34 0.07 4.03 25.80
CA LEU A 34 -0.25 2.95 26.73
C LEU A 34 1.08 2.39 27.29
N ASP A 35 1.48 2.86 28.46
CA ASP A 35 2.69 2.42 29.17
C ASP A 35 2.30 1.54 30.37
N ASN A 36 1.67 0.39 30.07
CA ASN A 36 1.25 -0.58 31.08
C ASN A 36 2.36 -1.58 31.46
N GLY A 37 3.56 -1.45 30.87
CA GLY A 37 4.72 -2.32 31.14
C GLY A 37 4.57 -3.76 30.62
N LEU A 38 3.56 -4.04 29.80
CA LEU A 38 3.31 -5.34 29.20
C LEU A 38 3.77 -5.38 27.74
N ALA A 39 3.96 -6.58 27.20
CA ALA A 39 4.40 -6.80 25.82
C ALA A 39 5.66 -5.99 25.42
N GLU A 40 6.65 -5.86 26.31
CA GLU A 40 7.93 -5.18 26.01
C GLU A 40 8.72 -5.85 24.86
N THR A 41 8.41 -7.10 24.54
CA THR A 41 8.72 -7.79 23.28
C THR A 41 7.43 -8.33 22.67
N PRO A 42 7.39 -8.66 21.36
CA PRO A 42 6.18 -9.20 20.73
C PRO A 42 5.68 -10.44 21.48
N PRO A 43 4.38 -10.55 21.79
CA PRO A 43 3.84 -11.73 22.46
C PRO A 43 4.13 -13.03 21.69
N MET A 44 4.49 -14.09 22.42
CA MET A 44 4.67 -15.43 21.86
C MET A 44 3.74 -16.42 22.56
N GLY A 45 3.03 -17.24 21.80
CA GLY A 45 2.03 -18.14 22.38
C GLY A 45 1.39 -19.06 21.36
N TRP A 46 0.21 -19.57 21.71
CA TRP A 46 -0.64 -20.39 20.88
C TRP A 46 -2.07 -19.84 20.90
N ASN A 47 -2.77 -19.93 19.77
CA ASN A 47 -4.19 -19.69 19.65
C ASN A 47 -4.79 -20.79 18.75
N GLY A 48 -5.83 -21.47 19.23
CA GLY A 48 -6.41 -22.62 18.55
C GLY A 48 -7.31 -22.32 17.36
N TRP A 49 -7.62 -21.06 17.05
CA TRP A 49 -8.64 -20.72 16.04
C TRP A 49 -8.39 -21.33 14.67
N ASN A 50 -7.16 -21.24 14.14
CA ASN A 50 -6.87 -21.69 12.77
C ASN A 50 -7.02 -23.20 12.60
N ALA A 51 -6.68 -23.99 13.63
CA ALA A 51 -6.78 -25.45 13.58
C ALA A 51 -8.14 -26.01 14.02
N PHE A 52 -8.80 -25.37 14.99
CA PHE A 52 -9.96 -25.97 15.69
C PHE A 52 -11.25 -25.17 15.53
N HIS A 53 -11.19 -23.91 15.09
CA HIS A 53 -12.33 -23.00 15.05
C HIS A 53 -13.12 -23.03 16.38
N CYS A 54 -14.38 -23.47 16.34
CA CYS A 54 -15.26 -23.54 17.52
C CYS A 54 -15.15 -24.84 18.33
N ASP A 55 -14.35 -25.82 17.92
CA ASP A 55 -14.11 -27.07 18.65
C ASP A 55 -13.07 -26.90 19.78
N VAL A 56 -13.26 -25.87 20.60
CA VAL A 56 -12.44 -25.55 21.76
C VAL A 56 -13.10 -26.05 23.05
N ASN A 57 -12.31 -26.62 23.96
CA ASN A 57 -12.77 -27.07 25.27
C ASN A 57 -11.62 -27.11 26.29
N ALA A 58 -11.94 -27.27 27.57
CA ALA A 58 -10.98 -27.28 28.66
C ALA A 58 -9.87 -28.34 28.50
N VAL A 59 -10.20 -29.52 27.97
CA VAL A 59 -9.22 -30.62 27.80
C VAL A 59 -8.19 -30.25 26.74
N LEU A 60 -8.63 -29.79 25.57
CA LEU A 60 -7.76 -29.36 24.48
C LEU A 60 -6.75 -28.32 24.97
N VAL A 61 -7.25 -27.28 25.67
CA VAL A 61 -6.43 -26.16 26.13
C VAL A 61 -5.36 -26.61 27.13
N LYS A 62 -5.74 -27.47 28.09
CA LYS A 62 -4.81 -28.00 29.09
C LYS A 62 -3.74 -28.90 28.47
N GLU A 63 -4.12 -29.80 27.57
CA GLU A 63 -3.15 -30.69 26.91
C GLU A 63 -2.23 -29.91 25.97
N THR A 64 -2.73 -28.90 25.26
CA THR A 64 -1.88 -28.00 24.46
C THR A 64 -0.91 -27.22 25.34
N ALA A 65 -1.36 -26.65 26.47
CA ALA A 65 -0.49 -25.95 27.42
C ALA A 65 0.63 -26.87 27.94
N LYS A 66 0.28 -28.11 28.31
CA LYS A 66 1.25 -29.13 28.73
C LYS A 66 2.21 -29.48 27.60
N LYS A 67 1.73 -29.66 26.37
CA LYS A 67 2.54 -29.93 25.18
C LYS A 67 3.56 -28.82 24.91
N MET A 68 3.21 -27.55 25.11
CA MET A 68 4.15 -26.43 24.96
C MET A 68 5.33 -26.53 25.95
N VAL A 69 5.08 -27.04 27.16
CA VAL A 69 6.15 -27.30 28.15
C VAL A 69 6.98 -28.52 27.76
N GLU A 70 6.34 -29.63 27.42
CA GLU A 70 7.03 -30.90 27.11
C GLU A 70 7.86 -30.85 25.82
N SER A 71 7.48 -29.98 24.87
CA SER A 71 8.12 -29.87 23.56
C SER A 71 9.28 -28.86 23.51
N GLY A 72 9.55 -28.12 24.59
CA GLY A 72 10.60 -27.10 24.62
C GLY A 72 10.17 -25.71 24.12
N MET A 73 8.90 -25.53 23.74
CA MET A 73 8.37 -24.24 23.29
C MET A 73 8.37 -23.20 24.41
N LYS A 74 8.01 -23.59 25.64
CA LYS A 74 8.08 -22.66 26.78
C LYS A 74 9.49 -22.11 26.96
N GLU A 75 10.51 -22.97 26.86
CA GLU A 75 11.91 -22.58 26.97
C GLU A 75 12.40 -21.78 25.75
N ALA A 76 11.73 -21.90 24.61
CA ALA A 76 11.97 -21.07 23.43
C ALA A 76 11.32 -19.69 23.54
N GLY A 77 10.34 -19.50 24.44
CA GLY A 77 9.74 -18.20 24.76
C GLY A 77 8.22 -18.13 24.69
N TYR A 78 7.54 -19.18 24.20
CA TYR A 78 6.08 -19.19 24.08
C TYR A 78 5.43 -19.29 25.47
N GLN A 79 4.67 -18.26 25.84
CA GLN A 79 4.13 -18.12 27.19
C GLN A 79 2.61 -18.05 27.24
N TYR A 80 1.94 -17.63 26.16
CA TYR A 80 0.48 -17.44 26.15
C TYR A 80 -0.25 -18.64 25.55
N VAL A 81 -1.33 -19.09 26.19
CA VAL A 81 -2.27 -20.10 25.69
C VAL A 81 -3.63 -19.41 25.53
N ASN A 82 -3.93 -18.93 24.33
CA ASN A 82 -5.06 -18.06 24.07
C ASN A 82 -6.28 -18.86 23.62
N LEU A 83 -7.41 -18.62 24.29
CA LEU A 83 -8.73 -19.03 23.83
C LEU A 83 -9.25 -18.02 22.80
N ASP A 84 -9.77 -18.52 21.69
CA ASP A 84 -10.47 -17.71 20.71
C ASP A 84 -12.00 -17.78 20.90
N ASP A 85 -12.79 -17.45 19.87
CA ASP A 85 -14.25 -17.43 19.92
C ASP A 85 -14.88 -18.78 20.34
N CYS A 86 -16.21 -18.81 20.50
CA CYS A 86 -16.99 -20.03 20.78
C CYS A 86 -16.77 -20.68 22.17
N TRP A 87 -16.15 -19.98 23.14
CA TRP A 87 -15.93 -20.51 24.50
C TRP A 87 -17.14 -20.38 25.45
N MET A 88 -18.12 -19.55 25.09
CA MET A 88 -19.25 -19.13 25.93
C MET A 88 -20.60 -19.64 25.42
N LEU A 89 -21.66 -19.51 26.23
CA LEU A 89 -23.04 -19.71 25.78
C LEU A 89 -23.49 -18.59 24.82
N SER A 90 -24.47 -18.89 23.97
CA SER A 90 -25.04 -17.92 23.02
C SER A 90 -25.84 -16.79 23.65
N GLN A 91 -26.04 -16.82 24.98
CA GLN A 91 -26.76 -15.82 25.74
C GLN A 91 -26.01 -15.52 27.05
N ARG A 92 -26.07 -14.26 27.48
CA ARG A 92 -25.64 -13.84 28.82
C ARG A 92 -26.61 -14.38 29.88
N ASP A 93 -26.16 -14.45 31.13
CA ASP A 93 -27.04 -14.78 32.25
C ASP A 93 -28.03 -13.64 32.58
N GLU A 94 -28.92 -13.87 33.56
CA GLU A 94 -29.91 -12.89 34.00
C GLU A 94 -29.28 -11.58 34.55
N ASN A 95 -28.01 -11.63 34.97
CA ASN A 95 -27.27 -10.48 35.44
C ASN A 95 -26.48 -9.78 34.31
N GLY A 96 -26.55 -10.29 33.08
CA GLY A 96 -25.82 -9.78 31.93
C GLY A 96 -24.34 -10.20 31.89
N ASN A 97 -23.93 -11.24 32.61
CA ASN A 97 -22.57 -11.77 32.56
C ASN A 97 -22.40 -12.74 31.39
N LEU A 98 -21.18 -12.79 30.84
CA LEU A 98 -20.76 -13.88 29.96
C LEU A 98 -20.68 -15.19 30.76
N VAL A 99 -21.16 -16.29 30.17
CA VAL A 99 -21.19 -17.61 30.80
C VAL A 99 -20.35 -18.58 29.97
N PRO A 100 -19.24 -19.14 30.51
CA PRO A 100 -18.52 -20.22 29.84
C PRO A 100 -19.47 -21.38 29.53
N ASP A 101 -19.38 -21.96 28.33
CA ASP A 101 -20.24 -23.09 27.97
C ASP A 101 -19.93 -24.28 28.91
N PRO A 102 -20.86 -24.74 29.77
CA PRO A 102 -20.61 -25.81 30.73
C PRO A 102 -20.34 -27.17 30.06
N ALA A 103 -20.68 -27.34 28.78
CA ALA A 103 -20.31 -28.55 28.03
C ALA A 103 -18.82 -28.53 27.62
N LYS A 104 -18.27 -27.35 27.33
CA LYS A 104 -16.86 -27.16 26.93
C LYS A 104 -15.93 -26.91 28.12
N PHE A 105 -16.43 -26.20 29.12
CA PHE A 105 -15.72 -25.74 30.32
C PHE A 105 -16.55 -26.05 31.58
N PRO A 106 -16.73 -27.33 31.95
CA PRO A 106 -17.61 -27.75 33.05
C PRO A 106 -17.24 -27.15 34.42
N ASP A 107 -15.96 -26.85 34.62
CA ASP A 107 -15.43 -26.25 35.86
C ASP A 107 -15.13 -24.74 35.71
N GLY A 108 -15.56 -24.13 34.60
CA GLY A 108 -15.36 -22.72 34.27
C GLY A 108 -13.94 -22.37 33.78
N ILE A 109 -13.77 -21.13 33.31
CA ILE A 109 -12.50 -20.65 32.74
C ILE A 109 -11.40 -20.50 33.81
N LYS A 110 -11.78 -20.12 35.03
CA LYS A 110 -10.81 -19.94 36.13
C LYS A 110 -10.01 -21.21 36.41
N GLU A 111 -10.64 -22.38 36.37
CA GLU A 111 -9.94 -23.64 36.63
C GLU A 111 -8.90 -23.95 35.54
N VAL A 112 -9.22 -23.65 34.27
CA VAL A 112 -8.28 -23.77 33.16
C VAL A 112 -7.13 -22.77 33.32
N ALA A 113 -7.42 -21.53 33.69
CA ALA A 113 -6.42 -20.52 33.97
C ALA A 113 -5.45 -20.95 35.08
N ASP A 114 -5.98 -21.42 36.22
CA ASP A 114 -5.19 -21.91 37.35
C ASP A 114 -4.26 -23.08 36.92
N TYR A 115 -4.74 -23.98 36.05
CA TYR A 115 -3.93 -25.06 35.49
C TYR A 115 -2.80 -24.53 34.60
N VAL A 116 -3.10 -23.63 33.66
CA VAL A 116 -2.09 -23.02 32.76
C VAL A 116 -1.04 -22.26 33.56
N HIS A 117 -1.46 -21.52 34.60
CA HIS A 117 -0.54 -20.83 35.53
C HIS A 117 0.33 -21.81 36.32
N SER A 118 -0.19 -22.97 36.70
CA SER A 118 0.59 -24.00 37.41
C SER A 118 1.75 -24.55 36.57
N LEU A 119 1.64 -24.48 35.24
CA LEU A 119 2.70 -24.82 34.29
C LEU A 119 3.67 -23.65 34.06
N GLY A 120 3.45 -22.49 34.68
CA GLY A 120 4.21 -21.26 34.48
C GLY A 120 4.00 -20.63 33.10
N LEU A 121 2.84 -20.88 32.49
CA LEU A 121 2.35 -20.22 31.29
C LEU A 121 1.29 -19.17 31.69
N LYS A 122 0.78 -18.44 30.71
CA LYS A 122 -0.27 -17.42 30.82
C LYS A 122 -1.45 -17.79 29.92
N ILE A 123 -2.66 -17.36 30.26
CA ILE A 123 -3.87 -17.67 29.49
C ILE A 123 -4.49 -16.41 28.89
N GLY A 124 -4.97 -16.53 27.65
CA GLY A 124 -5.73 -15.48 26.98
C GLY A 124 -7.19 -15.84 26.75
N ILE A 125 -8.03 -14.83 26.55
CA ILE A 125 -9.44 -14.98 26.16
C ILE A 125 -9.78 -14.07 24.99
N TYR A 126 -10.93 -14.32 24.38
CA TYR A 126 -11.45 -13.57 23.24
C TYR A 126 -12.80 -12.92 23.54
N ALA A 127 -12.99 -11.70 23.04
CA ALA A 127 -14.27 -11.00 22.97
C ALA A 127 -14.31 -10.08 21.74
N SER A 128 -15.42 -9.37 21.51
CA SER A 128 -15.58 -8.43 20.40
C SER A 128 -16.05 -7.06 20.85
N ALA A 129 -15.56 -6.02 20.17
CA ALA A 129 -15.92 -4.61 20.29
C ALA A 129 -17.25 -4.25 19.59
N GLY A 130 -18.16 -5.21 19.42
CA GLY A 130 -19.51 -5.00 18.90
C GLY A 130 -20.55 -5.76 19.73
N THR A 131 -21.81 -5.78 19.27
CA THR A 131 -22.90 -6.49 19.97
C THR A 131 -22.74 -8.01 19.98
N THR A 132 -22.01 -8.58 19.02
CA THR A 132 -21.74 -10.01 18.88
C THR A 132 -20.29 -10.26 18.50
N THR A 133 -19.79 -11.46 18.78
CA THR A 133 -18.53 -11.95 18.21
C THR A 133 -18.69 -12.33 16.73
N CYS A 134 -17.59 -12.66 16.05
CA CYS A 134 -17.64 -13.09 14.66
C CYS A 134 -18.39 -14.41 14.47
N ALA A 135 -18.40 -15.30 15.48
CA ALA A 135 -19.21 -16.52 15.51
C ALA A 135 -20.59 -16.33 16.15
N TRP A 136 -21.09 -15.09 16.26
CA TRP A 136 -22.45 -14.75 16.73
C TRP A 136 -22.73 -15.03 18.22
N TYR A 137 -21.70 -15.08 19.07
CA TYR A 137 -21.85 -15.11 20.54
C TYR A 137 -21.98 -13.67 21.09
N PRO A 138 -22.39 -13.47 22.35
CA PRO A 138 -22.50 -12.13 22.91
C PRO A 138 -21.16 -11.37 22.88
N GLY A 139 -21.14 -10.18 22.27
CA GLY A 139 -19.99 -9.27 22.28
C GLY A 139 -19.99 -8.38 23.53
N SER A 140 -18.94 -7.58 23.72
CA SER A 140 -18.73 -6.79 24.95
C SER A 140 -19.11 -5.31 24.82
N LEU A 141 -19.62 -4.86 23.68
CA LEU A 141 -20.06 -3.46 23.53
C LEU A 141 -21.16 -3.13 24.54
N ASN A 142 -20.96 -2.09 25.36
CA ASN A 142 -21.77 -1.70 26.53
C ASN A 142 -21.68 -2.62 27.77
N TYR A 143 -20.81 -3.62 27.75
CA TYR A 143 -20.55 -4.53 28.87
C TYR A 143 -19.05 -4.52 29.27
N GLU A 144 -18.28 -3.56 28.78
CA GLU A 144 -16.82 -3.54 28.84
C GLU A 144 -16.30 -3.67 30.29
N GLU A 145 -16.81 -2.85 31.22
CA GLU A 145 -16.42 -2.90 32.64
C GLU A 145 -16.72 -4.25 33.30
N LYS A 146 -17.88 -4.84 32.99
CA LYS A 146 -18.33 -6.10 33.59
C LYS A 146 -17.55 -7.29 33.06
N ASP A 147 -17.33 -7.32 31.75
CA ASP A 147 -16.60 -8.39 31.09
C ASP A 147 -15.12 -8.34 31.48
N ALA A 148 -14.50 -7.15 31.48
CA ALA A 148 -13.13 -6.96 31.96
C ALA A 148 -12.94 -7.45 33.41
N GLN A 149 -13.88 -7.10 34.31
CA GLN A 149 -13.84 -7.58 35.69
C GLN A 149 -13.95 -9.10 35.78
N SER A 150 -14.83 -9.72 34.97
CA SER A 150 -14.95 -11.18 34.91
C SER A 150 -13.65 -11.84 34.44
N PHE A 151 -13.01 -11.29 33.40
CA PHE A 151 -11.72 -11.77 32.90
C PHE A 151 -10.63 -11.68 33.97
N ALA A 152 -10.60 -10.58 34.73
CA ALA A 152 -9.65 -10.42 35.83
C ALA A 152 -9.89 -11.43 36.97
N GLU A 153 -11.14 -11.69 37.33
CA GLU A 153 -11.54 -12.68 38.34
C GLU A 153 -11.22 -14.12 37.94
N TRP A 154 -11.31 -14.43 36.64
CA TRP A 154 -10.92 -15.73 36.10
C TRP A 154 -9.41 -15.90 35.95
N GLY A 155 -8.63 -14.83 36.11
CA GLY A 155 -7.17 -14.89 36.00
C GLY A 155 -6.63 -14.80 34.57
N ILE A 156 -7.36 -14.14 33.66
CA ILE A 156 -6.90 -13.93 32.28
C ILE A 156 -5.72 -12.96 32.23
N ASP A 157 -4.74 -13.21 31.37
CA ASP A 157 -3.51 -12.41 31.21
C ASP A 157 -3.41 -11.71 29.85
N TYR A 158 -4.31 -12.05 28.92
CA TYR A 158 -4.32 -11.56 27.54
C TYR A 158 -5.76 -11.50 27.02
N LEU A 159 -6.15 -10.41 26.37
CA LEU A 159 -7.43 -10.28 25.67
C LEU A 159 -7.18 -10.04 24.18
N LYS A 160 -7.67 -10.95 23.31
CA LYS A 160 -7.92 -10.66 21.89
C LYS A 160 -9.30 -10.01 21.78
N TYR A 161 -9.37 -8.81 21.20
CA TYR A 161 -10.60 -8.02 21.12
C TYR A 161 -10.95 -7.67 19.68
N ASP A 162 -11.93 -8.38 19.14
CA ASP A 162 -12.37 -8.32 17.74
C ASP A 162 -13.22 -7.09 17.41
N ASN A 163 -13.59 -6.96 16.14
CA ASN A 163 -14.35 -5.83 15.61
C ASN A 163 -15.69 -6.24 14.95
N CYS A 164 -16.14 -7.47 15.14
CA CYS A 164 -17.44 -7.97 14.64
C CYS A 164 -18.64 -7.48 15.45
N GLY A 165 -19.84 -7.62 14.87
CA GLY A 165 -21.12 -7.21 15.48
C GLY A 165 -21.50 -5.75 15.20
N ASP A 166 -22.74 -5.37 15.53
CA ASP A 166 -23.23 -4.00 15.29
C ASP A 166 -22.45 -3.00 16.16
N PRO A 167 -21.74 -2.02 15.58
CA PRO A 167 -21.01 -1.01 16.35
C PRO A 167 -21.92 0.08 16.94
N GLN A 168 -23.23 0.03 16.66
CA GLN A 168 -24.24 1.01 17.09
C GLN A 168 -23.88 2.45 16.71
N GLY A 169 -23.27 2.62 15.53
CA GLY A 169 -22.82 3.90 15.01
C GLY A 169 -21.62 4.52 15.73
N ARG A 170 -20.93 3.79 16.62
CA ARG A 170 -19.78 4.30 17.36
C ARG A 170 -18.48 4.14 16.57
N PRO A 171 -17.60 5.16 16.54
CA PRO A 171 -16.28 5.07 15.93
C PRO A 171 -15.46 3.91 16.51
N ILE A 172 -14.58 3.32 15.68
CA ILE A 172 -13.78 2.15 16.08
C ILE A 172 -12.86 2.47 17.26
N GLN A 173 -12.10 3.57 17.20
CA GLN A 173 -11.18 3.95 18.27
C GLN A 173 -11.90 4.10 19.63
N GLU A 174 -13.09 4.73 19.67
CA GLU A 174 -13.86 4.91 20.91
C GLU A 174 -14.21 3.57 21.58
N ARG A 175 -14.58 2.55 20.78
CA ARG A 175 -14.96 1.23 21.29
C ARG A 175 -13.78 0.52 21.94
N TYR A 176 -12.59 0.62 21.33
CA TYR A 176 -11.37 0.04 21.90
C TYR A 176 -10.85 0.80 23.13
N GLU A 177 -10.97 2.13 23.16
CA GLU A 177 -10.63 2.96 24.34
C GLU A 177 -11.46 2.59 25.57
N LYS A 178 -12.76 2.28 25.40
CA LYS A 178 -13.62 1.82 26.51
C LYS A 178 -13.14 0.50 27.10
N MET A 179 -12.75 -0.46 26.26
CA MET A 179 -12.22 -1.73 26.75
C MET A 179 -10.85 -1.55 27.40
N ARG A 180 -9.97 -0.69 26.87
CA ARG A 180 -8.70 -0.33 27.53
C ARG A 180 -8.95 0.18 28.96
N ASP A 181 -9.85 1.15 29.11
CA ASP A 181 -10.13 1.78 30.41
C ASP A 181 -10.75 0.77 31.39
N ALA A 182 -11.65 -0.10 30.89
CA ALA A 182 -12.23 -1.18 31.67
C ALA A 182 -11.17 -2.19 32.16
N LEU A 183 -10.25 -2.64 31.29
CA LEU A 183 -9.15 -3.52 31.66
C LEU A 183 -8.24 -2.88 32.71
N ALA A 184 -7.85 -1.62 32.50
CA ALA A 184 -7.02 -0.88 33.44
C ALA A 184 -7.68 -0.74 34.83
N ALA A 185 -9.00 -0.54 34.87
CA ALA A 185 -9.77 -0.40 36.11
C ALA A 185 -9.80 -1.68 36.97
N THR A 186 -9.58 -2.85 36.37
CA THR A 186 -9.53 -4.13 37.12
C THR A 186 -8.31 -4.24 38.03
N GLY A 187 -7.22 -3.50 37.73
CA GLY A 187 -5.94 -3.61 38.41
C GLY A 187 -5.16 -4.91 38.14
N ARG A 188 -5.60 -5.74 37.19
CA ARG A 188 -4.87 -6.92 36.72
C ARG A 188 -4.11 -6.60 35.43
N ASP A 189 -2.88 -7.08 35.35
CA ASP A 189 -2.06 -7.01 34.13
C ASP A 189 -2.64 -7.92 33.03
N ILE A 190 -3.29 -7.31 32.04
CA ILE A 190 -3.86 -8.00 30.87
C ILE A 190 -3.29 -7.36 29.60
N VAL A 191 -2.61 -8.15 28.76
CA VAL A 191 -2.16 -7.72 27.43
C VAL A 191 -3.38 -7.45 26.56
N PHE A 192 -3.50 -6.24 26.01
CA PHE A 192 -4.64 -5.87 25.19
C PHE A 192 -4.31 -5.95 23.69
N SER A 193 -4.81 -6.99 23.03
CA SER A 193 -4.63 -7.26 21.60
C SER A 193 -5.85 -6.83 20.80
N MET A 194 -5.68 -5.83 19.95
CA MET A 194 -6.77 -5.25 19.17
C MET A 194 -6.88 -5.93 17.80
N SER A 195 -7.92 -6.72 17.59
CA SER A 195 -8.16 -7.44 16.33
C SER A 195 -9.08 -6.63 15.41
N VAL A 196 -8.60 -5.46 14.96
CA VAL A 196 -9.36 -4.49 14.15
C VAL A 196 -9.37 -4.76 12.65
N GLY A 197 -8.54 -5.69 12.16
CA GLY A 197 -8.44 -6.02 10.74
C GLY A 197 -7.83 -4.92 9.85
N GLY A 198 -7.09 -3.96 10.42
CA GLY A 198 -6.55 -2.80 9.70
C GLY A 198 -7.53 -1.64 9.46
N GLY A 199 -8.79 -1.75 9.89
CA GLY A 199 -9.78 -0.69 9.73
C GLY A 199 -9.41 0.59 10.49
N ASP A 200 -9.55 1.74 9.82
CA ASP A 200 -9.22 3.08 10.34
C ASP A 200 -7.75 3.23 10.80
N ASP A 201 -6.83 2.55 10.12
CA ASP A 201 -5.38 2.68 10.26
C ASP A 201 -4.87 2.61 11.73
N PRO A 202 -5.04 1.49 12.43
CA PRO A 202 -4.78 1.37 13.87
C PRO A 202 -3.35 1.69 14.30
N TRP A 203 -2.38 1.62 13.40
CA TRP A 203 -1.01 2.03 13.70
C TRP A 203 -0.88 3.53 14.02
N LEU A 204 -1.85 4.37 13.63
CA LEU A 204 -1.84 5.81 13.91
C LEU A 204 -2.31 6.16 15.33
N TRP A 205 -3.20 5.35 15.92
CA TRP A 205 -3.81 5.64 17.23
C TRP A 205 -3.61 4.52 18.27
N GLY A 206 -3.34 3.30 17.84
CA GLY A 206 -3.35 2.10 18.67
C GLY A 206 -2.29 2.07 19.77
N LYS A 207 -1.17 2.78 19.59
CA LYS A 207 -0.13 2.94 20.63
C LYS A 207 -0.65 3.54 21.94
N GLN A 208 -1.74 4.29 21.91
CA GLN A 208 -2.37 4.89 23.10
C GLN A 208 -3.49 4.00 23.68
N VAL A 209 -3.83 2.92 22.98
CA VAL A 209 -5.03 2.13 23.24
C VAL A 209 -4.69 0.70 23.64
N GLY A 210 -3.93 -0.03 22.83
CA GLY A 210 -3.61 -1.44 23.03
C GLY A 210 -2.11 -1.74 22.94
N ASN A 211 -1.75 -2.97 23.29
CA ASN A 211 -0.38 -3.46 23.23
C ASN A 211 0.03 -4.00 21.85
N LEU A 212 -0.95 -4.31 21.01
CA LEU A 212 -0.77 -4.74 19.64
C LEU A 212 -2.07 -4.59 18.86
N TRP A 213 -1.97 -4.50 17.54
CA TRP A 213 -3.12 -4.35 16.65
C TRP A 213 -2.96 -5.10 15.34
N ARG A 214 -4.01 -5.84 14.94
CA ARG A 214 -4.10 -6.52 13.65
C ARG A 214 -4.08 -5.49 12.52
N THR A 215 -3.13 -5.62 11.61
CA THR A 215 -2.87 -4.61 10.56
C THR A 215 -3.65 -4.83 9.26
N ILE A 216 -4.25 -6.01 9.11
CA ILE A 216 -5.05 -6.44 7.97
C ILE A 216 -6.01 -7.55 8.42
N GLY A 217 -6.99 -7.91 7.58
CA GLY A 217 -7.90 -9.04 7.78
C GLY A 217 -7.18 -10.37 8.03
N ASP A 218 -7.92 -11.45 8.24
CA ASP A 218 -7.36 -12.72 8.74
C ASP A 218 -6.43 -13.39 7.73
N ILE A 219 -5.33 -13.94 8.21
CA ILE A 219 -4.49 -14.86 7.44
C ILE A 219 -5.25 -16.18 7.16
N SER A 220 -4.75 -16.94 6.21
CA SER A 220 -5.15 -18.32 5.96
C SER A 220 -3.90 -19.09 5.56
N ASP A 221 -3.90 -20.42 5.74
CA ASP A 221 -2.80 -21.30 5.33
C ASP A 221 -2.65 -21.41 3.81
N SER A 222 -2.14 -20.33 3.22
CA SER A 222 -1.96 -20.08 1.80
C SER A 222 -0.80 -19.10 1.65
N TYR A 223 0.19 -19.45 0.84
CA TYR A 223 1.38 -18.63 0.62
C TYR A 223 1.01 -17.22 0.12
N LEU A 224 0.04 -17.14 -0.78
CA LEU A 224 -0.43 -15.89 -1.33
C LEU A 224 -1.03 -15.01 -0.24
N ARG A 225 -1.86 -15.58 0.64
CA ARG A 225 -2.44 -14.82 1.74
C ARG A 225 -1.37 -14.34 2.72
N MET A 226 -0.42 -15.21 3.08
CA MET A 226 0.74 -14.87 3.91
C MET A 226 1.55 -13.71 3.30
N LEU A 227 1.78 -13.74 1.98
CA LEU A 227 2.49 -12.68 1.25
C LEU A 227 1.76 -11.33 1.34
N VAL A 228 0.44 -11.30 1.15
CA VAL A 228 -0.37 -10.06 1.30
C VAL A 228 -0.24 -9.47 2.69
N VAL A 229 -0.35 -10.33 3.70
CA VAL A 229 -0.24 -9.92 5.10
C VAL A 229 1.15 -9.35 5.38
N PHE A 230 2.21 -10.03 4.92
CA PHE A 230 3.58 -9.53 5.02
C PHE A 230 3.76 -8.17 4.34
N LEU A 231 3.34 -8.03 3.08
CA LEU A 231 3.54 -6.80 2.30
C LEU A 231 2.82 -5.60 2.91
N LYS A 232 1.63 -5.80 3.49
CA LYS A 232 0.96 -4.73 4.24
C LYS A 232 1.71 -4.39 5.54
N ASN A 233 2.12 -5.40 6.30
CA ASN A 233 2.67 -5.21 7.62
C ASN A 233 4.10 -4.64 7.61
N VAL A 234 4.92 -5.00 6.61
CA VAL A 234 6.34 -4.62 6.55
C VAL A 234 6.55 -3.11 6.45
N GLU A 235 5.63 -2.40 5.79
CA GLU A 235 5.64 -0.94 5.64
C GLU A 235 5.37 -0.19 6.96
N LEU A 236 4.79 -0.88 7.96
CA LEU A 236 4.39 -0.29 9.23
C LEU A 236 5.52 -0.25 10.26
N TYR A 237 6.76 -0.55 9.84
CA TYR A 237 7.94 -0.51 10.71
C TYR A 237 8.13 0.77 11.54
N PRO A 238 7.65 1.97 11.13
CA PRO A 238 7.73 3.16 11.98
C PRO A 238 6.88 3.12 13.26
N TYR A 239 5.86 2.26 13.30
CA TYR A 239 4.82 2.28 14.32
C TYR A 239 4.99 1.22 15.42
N ALA A 240 5.92 0.26 15.24
CA ALA A 240 6.19 -0.80 16.20
C ALA A 240 7.27 -0.43 17.23
N GLY A 241 7.13 -0.96 18.45
CA GLY A 241 8.14 -0.85 19.49
C GLY A 241 7.72 -1.54 20.80
N PRO A 242 8.60 -1.52 21.80
CA PRO A 242 8.34 -2.13 23.11
C PRO A 242 7.01 -1.69 23.70
N GLY A 243 6.10 -2.64 23.88
CA GLY A 243 4.75 -2.44 24.43
C GLY A 243 3.66 -2.17 23.39
N TYR A 244 3.98 -2.03 22.10
CA TYR A 244 3.04 -1.68 21.04
C TYR A 244 3.47 -2.25 19.66
N TRP A 245 2.78 -3.28 19.17
CA TRP A 245 3.22 -4.05 17.99
C TRP A 245 2.21 -4.06 16.84
N ASN A 246 2.74 -4.01 15.63
CA ASN A 246 1.98 -4.40 14.44
C ASN A 246 1.78 -5.92 14.45
N ASP A 247 0.53 -6.37 14.47
CA ASP A 247 0.17 -7.78 14.47
C ASP A 247 -0.18 -8.24 13.05
N ALA A 248 0.71 -9.05 12.47
CA ALA A 248 0.52 -9.69 11.17
C ALA A 248 -0.35 -10.96 11.26
N ASP A 249 -1.12 -11.14 12.34
CA ASP A 249 -1.94 -12.33 12.59
C ASP A 249 -1.14 -13.59 12.99
N MET A 250 -1.87 -14.64 13.33
CA MET A 250 -1.35 -15.94 13.80
C MET A 250 -0.52 -16.67 12.73
N LEU A 251 0.40 -17.54 13.17
CA LEU A 251 1.23 -18.36 12.30
C LEU A 251 0.46 -19.60 11.82
N GLU A 252 0.49 -19.88 10.53
CA GLU A 252 -0.18 -21.03 9.88
C GLU A 252 0.69 -22.29 9.80
N ILE A 253 1.86 -22.26 10.44
CA ILE A 253 2.92 -23.23 10.26
C ILE A 253 2.52 -24.64 10.73
N GLY A 254 2.23 -25.50 9.76
CA GLY A 254 1.88 -26.91 9.95
C GLY A 254 0.41 -27.26 9.71
N ASN A 255 -0.40 -26.33 9.20
CA ASN A 255 -1.82 -26.56 8.91
C ASN A 255 -2.08 -27.29 7.57
N GLY A 256 -1.07 -27.43 6.71
CA GLY A 256 -1.04 -28.32 5.53
C GLY A 256 -1.21 -27.65 4.15
N GLY A 257 -1.49 -26.35 4.09
CA GLY A 257 -1.72 -25.55 2.89
C GLY A 257 -0.46 -24.90 2.29
N MET A 258 0.65 -24.87 3.03
CA MET A 258 1.96 -24.41 2.54
C MET A 258 3.05 -25.48 2.67
N SER A 259 4.10 -25.33 1.87
CA SER A 259 5.30 -26.16 1.95
C SER A 259 6.15 -25.82 3.17
N LEU A 260 7.07 -26.73 3.54
CA LEU A 260 8.00 -26.49 4.65
C LEU A 260 8.90 -25.27 4.42
N GLU A 261 9.25 -24.98 3.16
CA GLU A 261 10.04 -23.79 2.82
C GLU A 261 9.23 -22.51 3.03
N GLU A 262 7.98 -22.50 2.59
CA GLU A 262 7.05 -21.36 2.80
C GLU A 262 6.76 -21.13 4.29
N TYR A 263 6.65 -22.19 5.10
CA TYR A 263 6.54 -22.05 6.55
C TYR A 263 7.79 -21.48 7.21
N ARG A 264 9.00 -21.79 6.72
CA ARG A 264 10.23 -21.12 7.18
C ARG A 264 10.25 -19.66 6.77
N THR A 265 9.75 -19.35 5.58
CA THR A 265 9.56 -17.99 5.09
C THR A 265 8.63 -17.21 6.01
N GLU A 266 7.44 -17.71 6.30
CA GLU A 266 6.47 -17.09 7.23
C GLU A 266 7.12 -16.81 8.59
N PHE A 267 7.73 -17.82 9.22
CA PHE A 267 8.35 -17.66 10.54
C PHE A 267 9.44 -16.58 10.54
N SER A 268 10.25 -16.53 9.48
CA SER A 268 11.34 -15.56 9.33
C SER A 268 10.81 -14.14 9.11
N LEU A 269 9.77 -13.98 8.29
CA LEU A 269 9.14 -12.70 8.00
C LEU A 269 8.43 -12.13 9.23
N TRP A 270 7.67 -12.94 9.97
CA TRP A 270 7.07 -12.51 11.24
C TRP A 270 8.14 -12.14 12.27
N SER A 271 9.24 -12.90 12.29
CA SER A 271 10.35 -12.66 13.23
C SER A 271 11.10 -11.37 12.93
N ILE A 272 11.48 -11.12 11.67
CA ILE A 272 12.18 -9.89 11.29
C ILE A 272 11.26 -8.67 11.44
N MET A 273 9.94 -8.82 11.23
CA MET A 273 8.97 -7.74 11.42
C MET A 273 8.66 -7.43 12.89
N ALA A 274 9.15 -8.22 13.85
CA ALA A 274 8.73 -8.12 15.25
C ALA A 274 7.20 -8.27 15.42
N SER A 275 6.57 -9.10 14.60
CA SER A 275 5.15 -9.48 14.75
C SER A 275 5.00 -10.43 15.95
N PRO A 276 3.84 -10.51 16.62
CA PRO A 276 3.56 -11.58 17.57
C PRO A 276 3.78 -12.97 16.94
N LEU A 277 4.34 -13.91 17.71
CA LEU A 277 4.51 -15.30 17.27
C LEU A 277 3.46 -16.17 17.96
N LEU A 278 2.22 -16.08 17.49
CA LEU A 278 1.09 -16.86 17.99
C LEU A 278 0.87 -18.07 17.07
N VAL A 279 1.15 -19.27 17.57
CA VAL A 279 0.97 -20.52 16.84
C VAL A 279 -0.52 -20.80 16.60
N GLY A 280 -0.93 -20.99 15.34
CA GLY A 280 -2.30 -21.34 14.94
C GLY A 280 -2.57 -22.84 14.78
N THR A 281 -1.56 -23.69 14.91
CA THR A 281 -1.61 -25.12 14.55
C THR A 281 -2.01 -26.05 15.70
N ASP A 282 -2.49 -27.25 15.35
CA ASP A 282 -2.63 -28.38 16.28
C ASP A 282 -1.25 -28.90 16.75
N LEU A 283 -0.79 -28.36 17.88
CA LEU A 283 0.46 -28.75 18.53
C LEU A 283 0.48 -30.20 19.04
N LEU A 284 -0.68 -30.82 19.27
CA LEU A 284 -0.74 -32.20 19.75
C LEU A 284 -0.28 -33.19 18.67
N ASN A 285 -0.51 -32.83 17.39
CA ASN A 285 -0.19 -33.65 16.22
C ASN A 285 0.91 -33.06 15.32
N ALA A 286 1.49 -31.90 15.66
CA ALA A 286 2.57 -31.28 14.90
C ALA A 286 3.80 -32.21 14.71
N SER A 287 4.33 -32.24 13.49
CA SER A 287 5.52 -33.04 13.16
C SER A 287 6.79 -32.46 13.79
N LYS A 288 7.89 -33.23 13.78
CA LYS A 288 9.18 -32.74 14.28
C LYS A 288 9.67 -31.53 13.48
N GLU A 289 9.52 -31.55 12.16
CA GLU A 289 9.95 -30.48 11.26
C GLU A 289 9.21 -29.17 11.55
N ILE A 290 7.91 -29.24 11.86
CA ILE A 290 7.10 -28.10 12.28
C ILE A 290 7.55 -27.59 13.65
N MET A 291 7.78 -28.50 14.61
CA MET A 291 8.30 -28.13 15.93
C MET A 291 9.70 -27.52 15.86
N ASP A 292 10.57 -27.97 14.95
CA ASP A 292 11.90 -27.43 14.75
C ASP A 292 11.85 -25.97 14.23
N ILE A 293 10.84 -25.62 13.41
CA ILE A 293 10.59 -24.22 13.02
C ILE A 293 10.23 -23.39 14.25
N TYR A 294 9.19 -23.80 14.97
CA TYR A 294 8.71 -23.04 16.13
C TYR A 294 9.77 -22.92 17.23
N THR A 295 10.70 -23.86 17.35
CA THR A 295 11.72 -23.86 18.42
C THR A 295 13.09 -23.35 17.97
N ASN A 296 13.23 -22.80 16.76
CA ASN A 296 14.48 -22.19 16.31
C ASN A 296 14.79 -20.89 17.09
N ARG A 297 15.64 -21.03 18.12
CA ARG A 297 16.03 -19.94 19.02
C ARG A 297 16.82 -18.82 18.36
N GLU A 298 17.54 -19.10 17.27
CA GLU A 298 18.30 -18.05 16.57
C GLU A 298 17.35 -17.09 15.84
N VAL A 299 16.29 -17.62 15.22
CA VAL A 299 15.24 -16.82 14.56
C VAL A 299 14.36 -16.10 15.58
N ILE A 300 13.95 -16.78 16.66
CA ILE A 300 13.20 -16.17 17.77
C ILE A 300 13.97 -15.01 18.40
N ALA A 301 15.29 -15.13 18.58
CA ALA A 301 16.10 -14.05 19.15
C ALA A 301 16.08 -12.76 18.29
N VAL A 302 15.79 -12.87 17.00
CA VAL A 302 15.56 -11.70 16.14
C VAL A 302 14.19 -11.09 16.43
N ASN A 303 13.14 -11.89 16.60
CA ASN A 303 11.81 -11.41 16.99
C ASN A 303 11.83 -10.72 18.36
N GLN A 304 12.42 -11.40 19.35
CA GLN A 304 12.49 -11.01 20.77
C GLN A 304 13.63 -10.05 21.11
N ASP A 305 14.23 -9.41 20.10
CA ASP A 305 15.23 -8.39 20.34
C ASP A 305 14.61 -7.20 21.13
N PRO A 306 15.20 -6.80 22.28
CA PRO A 306 14.53 -5.91 23.21
C PRO A 306 14.43 -4.48 22.72
N ILE A 307 15.29 -4.02 21.78
CA ILE A 307 15.08 -2.69 21.20
C ILE A 307 13.90 -2.69 20.23
N GLY A 308 13.34 -3.84 19.84
CA GLY A 308 12.02 -3.88 19.21
C GLY A 308 11.90 -3.01 17.96
N LEU A 309 12.97 -2.85 17.18
CA LEU A 309 12.87 -2.24 15.86
C LEU A 309 12.27 -3.27 14.91
N GLN A 310 11.16 -2.95 14.28
CA GLN A 310 10.64 -3.78 13.19
C GLN A 310 11.60 -3.70 12.00
N GLY A 311 11.90 -4.84 11.40
CA GLY A 311 12.72 -4.91 10.19
C GLY A 311 12.05 -4.23 9.02
N ARG A 312 12.85 -3.55 8.19
CA ARG A 312 12.37 -2.77 7.05
C ARG A 312 13.05 -3.19 5.75
N PRO A 313 12.38 -3.02 4.60
CA PRO A 313 13.01 -3.21 3.30
C PRO A 313 14.11 -2.17 3.07
N ILE A 314 15.21 -2.63 2.51
CA ILE A 314 16.36 -1.82 2.09
C ILE A 314 16.75 -2.05 0.63
N LYS A 315 16.18 -3.06 -0.02
CA LYS A 315 16.29 -3.33 -1.45
C LYS A 315 15.09 -4.16 -1.87
N GLN A 316 14.39 -3.75 -2.91
CA GLN A 316 13.33 -4.52 -3.55
C GLN A 316 13.54 -4.44 -5.06
N GLN A 317 13.37 -5.54 -5.76
CA GLN A 317 13.57 -5.63 -7.21
C GLN A 317 12.31 -6.15 -7.88
N ASN A 318 12.16 -5.85 -9.17
CA ASN A 318 11.01 -6.27 -9.97
C ASN A 318 10.94 -7.79 -10.21
N ASP A 319 11.98 -8.55 -9.85
CA ASP A 319 12.03 -10.02 -9.96
C ASP A 319 11.37 -10.74 -8.78
N GLY A 320 10.85 -10.01 -7.78
CA GLY A 320 10.28 -10.57 -6.56
C GLY A 320 11.29 -10.75 -5.42
N SER A 321 12.55 -10.33 -5.60
CA SER A 321 13.52 -10.33 -4.51
C SER A 321 13.42 -9.09 -3.61
N MET A 322 13.56 -9.33 -2.30
CA MET A 322 13.57 -8.28 -1.28
C MET A 322 14.66 -8.55 -0.23
N VAL A 323 15.33 -7.49 0.22
CA VAL A 323 16.27 -7.53 1.35
C VAL A 323 15.70 -6.70 2.50
N LEU A 324 15.52 -7.33 3.67
CA LEU A 324 15.09 -6.67 4.90
C LEU A 324 16.25 -6.53 5.87
N LEU A 325 16.25 -5.44 6.66
CA LEU A 325 17.25 -5.15 7.67
C LEU A 325 16.60 -4.81 9.02
N LYS A 326 17.08 -5.43 10.10
CA LYS A 326 16.74 -5.11 11.49
C LYS A 326 18.01 -4.93 12.33
N PRO A 327 18.30 -3.71 12.81
CA PRO A 327 19.31 -3.49 13.85
C PRO A 327 18.90 -4.13 15.17
N MET A 328 19.85 -4.67 15.92
CA MET A 328 19.62 -5.40 17.18
C MET A 328 20.29 -4.70 18.38
N ALA A 329 19.80 -5.00 19.58
CA ALA A 329 20.20 -4.37 20.83
C ALA A 329 21.70 -4.48 21.12
N ASN A 330 22.31 -5.62 20.77
CA ASN A 330 23.73 -5.87 21.00
C ASN A 330 24.64 -5.24 19.93
N GLY A 331 24.06 -4.56 18.94
CA GLY A 331 24.74 -3.96 17.81
C GLY A 331 24.72 -4.81 16.55
N ASP A 332 24.36 -6.09 16.61
CA ASP A 332 24.28 -6.92 15.40
C ASP A 332 23.17 -6.44 14.45
N LYS A 333 23.20 -6.95 13.22
CA LYS A 333 22.15 -6.70 12.22
C LYS A 333 21.58 -8.04 11.76
N ALA A 334 20.27 -8.20 11.88
CA ALA A 334 19.56 -9.28 11.21
C ALA A 334 19.22 -8.85 9.78
N VAL A 335 19.50 -9.73 8.82
CA VAL A 335 19.28 -9.49 7.38
C VAL A 335 18.55 -10.67 6.80
N VAL A 336 17.52 -10.38 6.00
CA VAL A 336 16.73 -11.38 5.31
C VAL A 336 16.85 -11.16 3.81
N PHE A 337 17.13 -12.22 3.04
CA PHE A 337 16.86 -12.27 1.61
C PHE A 337 15.57 -13.05 1.40
N PHE A 338 14.58 -12.39 0.83
CA PHE A 338 13.27 -12.96 0.55
C PHE A 338 13.07 -13.06 -0.96
N ASN A 339 12.49 -14.16 -1.39
CA ASN A 339 12.10 -14.41 -2.76
C ASN A 339 10.61 -14.71 -2.81
N SER A 340 9.81 -13.79 -3.35
CA SER A 340 8.38 -13.98 -3.56
C SER A 340 8.04 -14.73 -4.86
N SER A 341 9.03 -15.04 -5.69
CA SER A 341 8.82 -15.67 -7.00
C SER A 341 8.83 -17.20 -6.92
N ASN A 342 8.25 -17.82 -7.95
CA ASN A 342 8.18 -19.27 -8.13
C ASN A 342 9.50 -19.91 -8.65
N ALA A 343 10.58 -19.14 -8.81
CA ALA A 343 11.89 -19.63 -9.24
C ALA A 343 12.98 -19.21 -8.25
N ALA A 344 14.08 -19.95 -8.17
CA ALA A 344 15.20 -19.54 -7.32
C ALA A 344 15.85 -18.25 -7.85
N LEU A 345 16.17 -17.32 -6.95
CA LEU A 345 16.81 -16.04 -7.28
C LEU A 345 18.17 -15.91 -6.60
N ASN A 346 19.14 -15.32 -7.30
CA ASN A 346 20.41 -14.93 -6.68
C ASN A 346 20.28 -13.53 -6.11
N VAL A 347 20.33 -13.42 -4.79
CA VAL A 347 20.21 -12.14 -4.08
C VAL A 347 21.56 -11.76 -3.49
N GLU A 348 21.96 -10.50 -3.66
CA GLU A 348 23.17 -9.94 -3.05
C GLU A 348 22.97 -8.55 -2.46
N ILE A 349 23.74 -8.27 -1.41
CA ILE A 349 23.83 -6.96 -0.76
C ILE A 349 25.27 -6.71 -0.29
N SER A 350 25.80 -5.51 -0.53
CA SER A 350 27.08 -5.08 0.06
C SER A 350 26.89 -4.65 1.52
N LEU A 351 27.93 -4.77 2.34
CA LEU A 351 27.93 -4.26 3.71
C LEU A 351 27.68 -2.75 3.77
N SER A 352 28.17 -2.01 2.77
CA SER A 352 27.92 -0.56 2.66
C SER A 352 26.43 -0.23 2.50
N GLN A 353 25.70 -1.02 1.70
CA GLN A 353 24.24 -0.87 1.53
C GLN A 353 23.47 -1.25 2.81
N LEU A 354 24.04 -2.06 3.70
CA LEU A 354 23.48 -2.35 5.03
C LEU A 354 23.74 -1.24 6.07
N GLY A 355 24.36 -0.13 5.65
CA GLY A 355 24.80 0.95 6.53
C GLY A 355 25.93 0.51 7.46
N ILE A 356 26.73 -0.49 7.07
CA ILE A 356 27.95 -0.88 7.78
C ILE A 356 29.11 -0.20 7.05
N PRO A 357 29.66 0.91 7.58
CA PRO A 357 30.81 1.55 6.96
C PRO A 357 32.01 0.60 6.94
N PHE A 358 32.84 0.70 5.91
CA PHE A 358 34.12 -0.01 5.89
C PHE A 358 34.90 0.35 7.16
N SER A 359 35.23 -0.66 7.95
CA SER A 359 36.10 -0.50 9.12
C SER A 359 37.40 0.20 8.70
N VAL A 360 37.87 1.11 9.56
CA VAL A 360 39.17 1.80 9.42
C VAL A 360 40.32 0.79 9.21
N ASP A 361 40.18 -0.44 9.71
CA ASP A 361 41.22 -1.48 9.73
C ASP A 361 40.94 -2.69 8.80
N LYS A 362 40.02 -2.61 7.83
CA LYS A 362 39.63 -3.73 6.95
C LYS A 362 39.20 -5.00 7.73
N LYS A 363 38.36 -4.83 8.76
CA LYS A 363 37.84 -5.95 9.56
C LYS A 363 37.02 -6.92 8.70
N THR A 364 37.18 -8.21 9.01
CA THR A 364 36.27 -9.27 8.59
C THR A 364 35.01 -9.26 9.46
N TYR A 365 33.86 -9.46 8.86
CA TYR A 365 32.56 -9.56 9.54
C TYR A 365 32.08 -11.00 9.51
N THR A 366 31.39 -11.41 10.57
CA THR A 366 30.81 -12.74 10.70
C THR A 366 29.38 -12.71 10.18
N VAL A 367 29.02 -13.71 9.38
CA VAL A 367 27.67 -13.89 8.82
C VAL A 367 27.18 -15.27 9.24
N ARG A 368 26.22 -15.29 10.16
CA ARG A 368 25.58 -16.48 10.69
C ARG A 368 24.28 -16.74 9.93
N ASN A 369 24.14 -17.87 9.26
CA ASN A 369 22.86 -18.33 8.71
C ASN A 369 22.04 -18.98 9.84
N LEU A 370 20.86 -18.42 10.12
CA LEU A 370 20.05 -18.80 11.29
C LEU A 370 19.26 -20.11 11.09
N TRP A 371 19.09 -20.55 9.85
CA TRP A 371 18.42 -21.82 9.52
C TRP A 371 19.41 -22.94 9.30
N ALA A 372 20.51 -22.67 8.58
CA ALA A 372 21.56 -23.67 8.35
C ALA A 372 22.44 -23.88 9.59
N HIS A 373 22.41 -22.94 10.55
CA HIS A 373 23.31 -22.92 11.68
C HIS A 373 24.79 -22.96 11.25
N GLU A 374 25.11 -22.22 10.19
CA GLU A 374 26.45 -22.11 9.61
C GLU A 374 26.98 -20.68 9.71
N THR A 375 28.29 -20.55 9.89
CA THR A 375 28.95 -19.25 10.06
C THR A 375 30.04 -19.09 9.02
N VAL A 376 29.98 -17.99 8.26
CA VAL A 376 31.01 -17.59 7.30
C VAL A 376 31.54 -16.20 7.65
N SER A 377 32.57 -15.75 6.94
CA SER A 377 33.10 -14.40 7.10
C SER A 377 33.17 -13.68 5.75
N THR A 378 32.94 -12.37 5.77
CA THR A 378 33.02 -11.50 4.58
C THR A 378 33.70 -10.18 4.91
N THR A 379 34.25 -9.51 3.91
CA THR A 379 34.81 -8.16 4.02
C THR A 379 34.05 -7.13 3.19
N ASP A 380 33.09 -7.57 2.37
CA ASP A 380 32.50 -6.73 1.32
C ASP A 380 31.00 -6.96 1.13
N LYS A 381 30.60 -8.19 0.76
CA LYS A 381 29.20 -8.50 0.43
C LYS A 381 28.72 -9.86 0.92
N ILE A 382 27.41 -10.03 0.90
CA ILE A 382 26.69 -11.27 1.18
C ILE A 382 25.87 -11.62 -0.07
N SER A 383 25.91 -12.87 -0.49
CA SER A 383 25.16 -13.36 -1.64
C SER A 383 24.67 -14.78 -1.41
N ALA A 384 23.45 -15.11 -1.85
CA ALA A 384 22.93 -16.46 -1.81
C ALA A 384 21.91 -16.72 -2.94
N SER A 385 21.79 -17.99 -3.31
CA SER A 385 20.64 -18.48 -4.08
C SER A 385 19.50 -18.74 -3.10
N VAL A 386 18.42 -17.98 -3.25
CA VAL A 386 17.21 -18.07 -2.42
C VAL A 386 16.20 -18.93 -3.18
N PRO A 387 15.70 -20.05 -2.61
CA PRO A 387 14.70 -20.90 -3.25
C PRO A 387 13.44 -20.13 -3.66
N ALA A 388 12.66 -20.68 -4.59
CA ALA A 388 11.31 -20.21 -4.87
C ALA A 388 10.49 -20.12 -3.58
N HIS A 389 9.79 -19.01 -3.36
CA HIS A 389 9.05 -18.71 -2.14
C HIS A 389 9.88 -18.75 -0.84
N GLY A 390 11.20 -18.84 -0.97
CA GLY A 390 12.13 -19.15 0.09
C GLY A 390 12.74 -17.92 0.74
N ILE A 391 13.53 -18.20 1.76
CA ILE A 391 14.14 -17.19 2.61
C ILE A 391 15.57 -17.59 2.98
N MET A 392 16.46 -16.60 3.07
CA MET A 392 17.73 -16.75 3.77
C MET A 392 17.79 -15.71 4.87
N MET A 393 17.94 -16.17 6.12
CA MET A 393 17.99 -15.29 7.29
C MET A 393 19.38 -15.33 7.91
N TYR A 394 19.98 -14.15 8.07
CA TYR A 394 21.33 -13.96 8.57
C TYR A 394 21.36 -13.08 9.80
N ARG A 395 22.32 -13.34 10.68
CA ARG A 395 22.79 -12.40 11.70
C ARG A 395 24.23 -12.03 11.39
N ILE A 396 24.48 -10.73 11.26
CA ILE A 396 25.77 -10.16 10.92
C ILE A 396 26.34 -9.48 12.17
N SER A 397 27.61 -9.75 12.45
CA SER A 397 28.34 -9.16 13.57
C SER A 397 29.78 -8.81 13.18
N PRO A 398 30.45 -7.91 13.91
CA PRO A 398 31.90 -7.70 13.79
C PRO A 398 32.67 -8.99 14.15
N GLY A 399 33.72 -9.35 13.41
CA GLY A 399 34.44 -10.64 13.55
C GLY A 399 35.22 -10.87 14.86
N THR A 400 34.90 -10.19 15.96
CA THR A 400 35.53 -10.40 17.27
C THR A 400 34.80 -11.49 18.06
N LYS A 401 35.57 -12.42 18.66
CA LYS A 401 35.11 -13.66 19.34
C LYS A 401 34.21 -13.50 20.59
N ASN A 402 33.68 -12.30 20.88
CA ASN A 402 32.87 -12.04 22.06
C ASN A 402 31.41 -11.77 21.66
N GLU A 403 30.68 -12.83 21.29
CA GLU A 403 29.24 -12.73 21.04
C GLU A 403 28.52 -12.25 22.31
N VAL A 404 27.84 -11.11 22.20
CA VAL A 404 27.03 -10.55 23.29
C VAL A 404 25.56 -10.88 22.99
N SER A 405 24.90 -11.66 23.86
CA SER A 405 23.45 -11.89 23.74
C SER A 405 22.66 -10.57 23.83
N THR A 406 21.51 -10.50 23.17
CA THR A 406 20.55 -9.39 23.28
C THR A 406 19.77 -9.42 24.61
N ASP A 407 19.81 -10.52 25.37
CA ASP A 407 19.11 -10.64 26.64
C ASP A 407 19.70 -9.72 27.72
N GLY A 408 18.85 -9.15 28.57
CA GLY A 408 19.28 -8.37 29.73
C GLY A 408 19.71 -6.94 29.44
N PHE A 409 19.49 -6.45 28.22
CA PHE A 409 19.45 -5.01 27.96
C PHE A 409 18.26 -4.37 28.69
N LYS A 410 18.48 -3.18 29.26
CA LYS A 410 17.45 -2.42 29.96
C LYS A 410 17.21 -1.09 29.27
N ARG A 411 15.93 -0.74 29.08
CA ARG A 411 15.48 0.55 28.53
C ARG A 411 15.70 1.67 29.54
N VAL A 412 16.24 2.79 29.08
CA VAL A 412 16.40 4.04 29.80
C VAL A 412 15.94 5.16 28.88
N ILE A 413 14.95 5.94 29.32
CA ILE A 413 14.45 7.10 28.59
C ILE A 413 15.16 8.35 29.14
N ASN A 414 15.79 9.11 28.25
CA ASN A 414 16.39 10.38 28.60
C ASN A 414 15.34 11.45 28.91
N ASN A 415 15.77 12.55 29.54
CA ASN A 415 14.94 13.72 29.77
C ASN A 415 14.39 14.37 28.49
N ASP A 416 15.03 14.14 27.33
CA ASP A 416 14.58 14.61 26.01
C ASP A 416 13.67 13.59 25.29
N GLY A 417 13.28 12.50 25.96
CA GLY A 417 12.43 11.43 25.43
C GLY A 417 13.17 10.43 24.53
N LYS A 418 14.49 10.57 24.33
CA LYS A 418 15.27 9.62 23.50
C LYS A 418 15.55 8.33 24.26
N GLU A 419 15.54 7.24 23.50
CA GLU A 419 15.62 5.87 24.02
C GLU A 419 17.06 5.33 24.00
N ILE A 420 17.50 4.82 25.14
CA ILE A 420 18.82 4.23 25.33
C ILE A 420 18.65 2.85 25.94
N TRP A 421 19.46 1.90 25.49
CA TRP A 421 19.51 0.56 26.05
C TRP A 421 20.89 0.26 26.60
N VAL A 422 20.93 -0.36 27.78
CA VAL A 422 22.18 -0.66 28.47
C VAL A 422 22.23 -2.11 28.95
N LYS A 423 23.35 -2.78 28.71
CA LYS A 423 23.67 -4.11 29.27
C LYS A 423 25.02 -4.09 29.95
N SER A 424 25.08 -4.51 31.20
CA SER A 424 26.36 -4.66 31.91
C SER A 424 27.02 -5.99 31.54
N LEU A 425 28.33 -5.95 31.28
CA LEU A 425 29.13 -7.13 30.93
C LEU A 425 29.96 -7.60 32.12
N SER A 426 30.38 -8.87 32.08
CA SER A 426 31.13 -9.52 33.17
C SER A 426 32.52 -8.92 33.42
N ASP A 427 33.10 -8.25 32.43
CA ASP A 427 34.39 -7.56 32.55
C ASP A 427 34.27 -6.12 33.07
N GLY A 428 33.07 -5.70 33.51
CA GLY A 428 32.81 -4.37 34.05
C GLY A 428 32.56 -3.29 33.00
N SER A 429 32.71 -3.60 31.70
CA SER A 429 32.21 -2.73 30.63
C SER A 429 30.68 -2.80 30.52
N LYS A 430 30.07 -1.85 29.80
CA LYS A 430 28.66 -1.94 29.40
C LYS A 430 28.49 -1.73 27.92
N MET A 431 27.54 -2.44 27.32
CA MET A 431 27.02 -2.10 26.00
C MET A 431 26.00 -0.98 26.18
N ILE A 432 26.09 0.06 25.35
CA ILE A 432 25.16 1.18 25.28
C ILE A 432 24.66 1.31 23.85
N THR A 433 23.36 1.22 23.66
CA THR A 433 22.71 1.26 22.35
C THR A 433 21.76 2.44 22.29
N LEU A 434 21.99 3.33 21.34
CA LEU A 434 21.20 4.54 21.11
C LEU A 434 20.23 4.25 19.96
N VAL A 435 18.92 4.43 20.18
CA VAL A 435 17.88 4.00 19.23
C VAL A 435 17.12 5.21 18.70
N ASN A 436 17.02 5.33 17.38
CA ASN A 436 16.22 6.36 16.72
C ASN A 436 15.01 5.71 16.04
N ARG A 437 13.80 6.07 16.49
CA ARG A 437 12.52 5.63 15.91
C ARG A 437 11.82 6.72 15.08
N THR A 438 12.55 7.75 14.67
CA THR A 438 11.99 8.87 13.90
C THR A 438 12.40 8.76 12.44
N THR A 439 11.69 9.49 11.59
CA THR A 439 11.93 9.58 10.14
C THR A 439 13.15 10.43 9.77
N ALA A 440 13.76 11.12 10.73
CA ALA A 440 14.92 11.97 10.52
C ALA A 440 16.12 11.48 11.34
N ALA A 441 17.33 11.64 10.79
CA ALA A 441 18.55 11.41 11.54
C ALA A 441 18.53 12.27 12.81
N THR A 442 18.83 11.65 13.95
CA THR A 442 18.67 12.27 15.26
C THR A 442 19.96 12.14 16.05
N LYS A 443 20.42 13.27 16.60
CA LYS A 443 21.48 13.28 17.61
C LYS A 443 20.95 12.77 18.95
N ILE A 444 21.52 11.67 19.45
CA ILE A 444 21.16 11.06 20.74
C ILE A 444 22.38 11.13 21.66
N SER A 445 22.14 11.43 22.94
CA SER A 445 23.20 11.47 23.96
C SER A 445 22.94 10.48 25.08
N ALA A 446 23.96 9.85 25.63
CA ALA A 446 23.87 8.99 26.81
C ALA A 446 24.75 9.55 27.94
N GLU A 447 24.18 9.68 29.14
CA GLU A 447 24.89 10.08 30.35
C GLU A 447 25.32 8.82 31.13
N PRO A 448 26.60 8.40 31.10
CA PRO A 448 27.02 7.12 31.67
C PRO A 448 26.69 6.97 33.16
N GLU A 449 26.76 8.04 33.95
CA GLU A 449 26.39 7.98 35.38
C GLU A 449 24.90 7.63 35.59
N LYS A 450 24.00 8.16 34.74
CA LYS A 450 22.57 7.77 34.76
C LYS A 450 22.34 6.32 34.34
N LEU A 451 23.28 5.76 33.58
CA LEU A 451 23.29 4.35 33.16
C LEU A 451 24.00 3.45 34.19
N GLY A 452 24.28 3.98 35.40
CA GLY A 452 24.85 3.24 36.51
C GLY A 452 26.34 2.95 36.36
N PHE A 453 27.09 3.79 35.64
CA PHE A 453 28.54 3.84 35.76
C PHE A 453 28.95 4.61 37.02
N LYS A 454 30.09 4.25 37.62
CA LYS A 454 30.73 5.12 38.62
C LYS A 454 31.26 6.38 37.92
N HIS A 455 31.30 7.49 38.65
CA HIS A 455 31.94 8.71 38.17
C HIS A 455 33.37 8.40 37.72
N ALA A 456 33.71 8.84 36.51
CA ALA A 456 35.01 8.64 35.90
C ALA A 456 35.51 9.97 35.33
N SER A 457 36.83 10.12 35.22
CA SER A 457 37.39 11.31 34.58
C SER A 457 37.15 11.32 33.07
N VAL A 458 37.05 10.16 32.44
CA VAL A 458 36.64 9.98 31.04
C VAL A 458 35.88 8.66 30.88
N TYR A 459 35.01 8.60 29.87
CA TYR A 459 34.36 7.36 29.43
C TYR A 459 34.91 6.99 28.06
N LEU A 460 35.46 5.78 27.95
CA LEU A 460 35.99 5.24 26.70
C LEU A 460 34.88 4.45 26.03
N ALA A 461 34.46 4.88 24.85
CA ALA A 461 33.42 4.24 24.05
C ALA A 461 34.05 3.70 22.76
N GLU A 462 33.95 2.39 22.56
CA GLU A 462 34.34 1.72 21.33
C GLU A 462 33.09 1.42 20.51
N ASP A 463 32.98 2.01 19.33
CA ASP A 463 31.91 1.71 18.38
C ASP A 463 32.00 0.25 17.96
N TYR A 464 30.88 -0.47 18.07
CA TYR A 464 30.85 -1.93 17.92
C TYR A 464 31.23 -2.37 16.50
N TRP A 465 30.77 -1.67 15.47
CA TRP A 465 31.01 -2.04 14.07
C TRP A 465 32.37 -1.62 13.58
N THR A 466 32.73 -0.36 13.80
CA THR A 466 33.96 0.22 13.27
C THR A 466 35.19 -0.15 14.12
N GLY A 467 35.00 -0.44 15.41
CA GLY A 467 36.08 -0.51 16.42
C GLY A 467 36.66 0.84 16.80
N GLN A 468 36.04 1.93 16.35
CA GLN A 468 36.54 3.26 16.59
C GLN A 468 36.43 3.59 18.08
N LYS A 469 37.55 3.98 18.69
CA LYS A 469 37.62 4.34 20.12
C LYS A 469 37.51 5.85 20.31
N LEU A 470 36.58 6.25 21.14
CA LEU A 470 36.23 7.64 21.44
C LEU A 470 36.33 7.88 22.96
N SER A 471 36.84 9.05 23.37
CA SER A 471 36.84 9.48 24.77
C SER A 471 35.84 10.60 25.02
N TYR A 472 34.88 10.35 25.90
CA TYR A 472 33.83 11.30 26.25
C TYR A 472 34.06 11.85 27.65
N ALA A 473 33.94 13.18 27.79
CA ALA A 473 34.13 13.85 29.07
C ALA A 473 32.99 13.58 30.07
N SER A 474 31.76 13.52 29.56
CA SER A 474 30.53 13.47 30.36
C SER A 474 29.39 12.71 29.69
N LYS A 475 29.20 12.90 28.38
CA LYS A 475 28.11 12.33 27.59
C LYS A 475 28.64 11.68 26.33
N ILE A 476 28.13 10.49 26.01
CA ILE A 476 28.38 9.82 24.73
C ILE A 476 27.37 10.37 23.74
N PHE A 477 27.81 10.81 22.57
CA PHE A 477 26.94 11.35 21.53
C PHE A 477 27.05 10.51 20.26
N SER A 478 25.93 10.31 19.58
CA SER A 478 25.92 9.77 18.24
C SER A 478 24.77 10.34 17.43
N ASP A 479 24.99 10.52 16.15
CA ASP A 479 23.93 10.75 15.17
C ASP A 479 23.45 9.38 14.72
N VAL A 480 22.17 9.12 14.94
CA VAL A 480 21.56 7.82 14.67
C VAL A 480 20.58 8.00 13.51
N GLU A 481 20.79 7.24 12.44
CA GLU A 481 19.93 7.25 11.25
C GLU A 481 18.46 6.91 11.58
N PRO A 482 17.50 7.32 10.74
CA PRO A 482 16.09 6.94 10.88
C PRO A 482 15.92 5.44 11.07
N PHE A 483 15.07 5.05 12.03
CA PHE A 483 14.73 3.66 12.34
C PHE A 483 15.95 2.74 12.46
N SER A 484 16.97 3.23 13.16
CA SER A 484 18.28 2.60 13.30
C SER A 484 18.80 2.66 14.73
N ALA A 485 19.93 2.01 14.98
CA ALA A 485 20.61 2.02 16.25
C ALA A 485 22.14 2.06 16.09
N VAL A 486 22.81 2.74 17.03
CA VAL A 486 24.27 2.74 17.16
C VAL A 486 24.64 2.18 18.52
N THR A 487 25.62 1.27 18.54
CA THR A 487 26.02 0.54 19.74
C THR A 487 27.48 0.77 20.07
N TYR A 488 27.74 1.10 21.34
CA TYR A 488 29.07 1.27 21.89
C TYR A 488 29.33 0.27 23.01
N ARG A 489 30.57 -0.23 23.07
CA ARG A 489 31.10 -0.83 24.29
C ARG A 489 31.83 0.23 25.10
N VAL A 490 31.43 0.40 26.36
CA VAL A 490 31.85 1.54 27.18
C VAL A 490 32.51 1.10 28.47
N THR A 491 33.65 1.72 28.80
CA THR A 491 34.38 1.53 30.06
C THR A 491 34.74 2.88 30.71
N PRO A 492 34.80 2.95 32.05
CA PRO A 492 35.49 4.04 32.75
C PRO A 492 36.97 4.04 32.40
N GLY A 493 37.56 5.23 32.16
CA GLY A 493 38.99 5.39 31.91
C GLY A 493 39.64 6.49 32.75
N THR A 494 40.96 6.62 32.60
CA THR A 494 41.78 7.69 33.22
C THR A 494 42.05 8.84 32.25
N PRO A 495 42.35 10.07 32.72
CA PRO A 495 42.56 11.25 31.85
C PRO A 495 43.63 11.10 30.76
N ASN A 496 44.55 10.14 30.91
CA ASN A 496 45.71 9.95 30.02
C ASN A 496 45.49 8.81 28.99
N GLU A 497 44.36 8.10 29.03
CA GLU A 497 44.04 6.99 28.12
C GLU A 497 43.21 7.45 26.90
N VAL A 498 43.89 7.65 25.77
CA VAL A 498 43.39 7.60 24.36
C VAL A 498 42.23 8.55 23.94
N PRO A 499 41.96 8.67 22.62
CA PRO A 499 42.07 9.91 21.84
C PRO A 499 40.85 10.83 21.99
N ALA A 500 41.00 12.10 21.63
CA ALA A 500 39.90 13.06 21.60
C ALA A 500 38.72 12.56 20.73
N ALA A 501 37.50 12.68 21.26
CA ALA A 501 36.30 12.25 20.55
C ALA A 501 35.84 13.29 19.54
N VAL A 502 36.34 13.22 18.30
CA VAL A 502 35.66 13.89 17.18
C VAL A 502 34.51 12.99 16.71
N GLY A 503 33.32 13.53 16.51
CA GLY A 503 32.22 12.85 15.82
C GLY A 503 31.79 13.63 14.59
N ILE A 504 31.08 12.97 13.67
CA ILE A 504 30.61 13.55 12.42
C ILE A 504 29.11 13.31 12.29
N SER A 505 28.34 14.39 12.13
CA SER A 505 26.92 14.35 11.79
C SER A 505 26.71 14.73 10.33
N PHE A 506 25.60 14.29 9.75
CA PHE A 506 25.12 14.74 8.43
C PHE A 506 23.82 15.54 8.56
N ASP A 507 23.63 16.47 7.65
CA ASP A 507 22.38 17.19 7.38
C ASP A 507 22.25 17.30 5.86
N GLY A 508 21.27 16.64 5.27
CA GLY A 508 21.15 16.48 3.83
C GLY A 508 19.88 15.74 3.44
N PRO A 509 19.53 15.70 2.14
CA PRO A 509 18.31 15.06 1.68
C PRO A 509 18.41 13.54 1.77
N SER A 510 17.25 12.88 1.93
CA SER A 510 17.11 11.43 1.82
C SER A 510 17.10 10.92 0.37
N LEU A 511 16.98 11.81 -0.62
CA LEU A 511 16.91 11.51 -2.04
C LEU A 511 17.83 12.40 -2.88
N ILE A 512 18.53 11.81 -3.84
CA ILE A 512 19.35 12.51 -4.85
C ILE A 512 19.06 11.89 -6.22
N ALA A 513 18.38 12.63 -7.10
CA ALA A 513 18.04 12.13 -8.43
C ALA A 513 19.27 12.07 -9.36
N PRO A 514 19.31 11.17 -10.36
CA PRO A 514 20.37 11.12 -11.36
C PRO A 514 20.58 12.48 -12.04
N GLY A 515 21.83 12.94 -12.08
CA GLY A 515 22.20 14.27 -12.61
C GLY A 515 21.95 15.45 -11.66
N GLU A 516 21.20 15.25 -10.58
CA GLU A 516 20.87 16.30 -9.63
C GLU A 516 22.04 16.62 -8.70
N THR A 517 22.22 17.90 -8.37
CA THR A 517 23.18 18.35 -7.36
C THR A 517 22.45 18.77 -6.09
N LYS A 518 22.67 18.04 -5.00
CA LYS A 518 22.14 18.37 -3.68
C LYS A 518 23.24 18.91 -2.76
N THR A 519 22.82 19.63 -1.71
CA THR A 519 23.73 20.05 -0.65
C THR A 519 23.63 19.09 0.54
N ILE A 520 24.80 18.63 0.98
CA ILE A 520 24.96 17.85 2.19
C ILE A 520 25.89 18.64 3.10
N ILE A 521 25.57 18.72 4.38
CA ILE A 521 26.37 19.41 5.39
C ILE A 521 26.89 18.35 6.34
N THR A 522 28.21 18.27 6.50
CA THR A 522 28.80 17.48 7.57
C THR A 522 29.17 18.41 8.73
N THR A 523 28.87 17.99 9.96
CA THR A 523 29.29 18.71 11.16
C THR A 523 30.26 17.84 11.94
N MET A 524 31.53 18.26 12.00
CA MET A 524 32.49 17.68 12.93
C MET A 524 32.30 18.31 14.30
N THR A 525 32.32 17.52 15.37
CA THR A 525 32.21 18.02 16.74
C THR A 525 33.23 17.32 17.64
N ASN A 526 34.01 18.08 18.41
CA ASN A 526 34.87 17.55 19.45
C ASN A 526 34.11 17.45 20.78
N TYR A 527 33.87 16.21 21.21
CA TYR A 527 33.24 15.80 22.47
C TYR A 527 34.27 15.46 23.56
N GLY A 528 35.57 15.54 23.25
CA GLY A 528 36.66 15.26 24.19
C GLY A 528 36.97 16.42 25.12
N ARG A 529 37.81 16.15 26.15
CA ARG A 529 38.31 17.16 27.11
C ARG A 529 39.48 17.99 26.60
N ASN A 530 40.14 17.53 25.54
CA ASN A 530 41.31 18.18 24.96
C ASN A 530 40.97 18.76 23.58
N ALA A 531 41.66 19.84 23.19
CA ALA A 531 41.60 20.32 21.83
C ALA A 531 42.21 19.28 20.88
N VAL A 532 41.67 19.20 19.67
CA VAL A 532 42.27 18.43 18.57
C VAL A 532 42.92 19.37 17.57
N HIS A 533 43.87 18.85 16.82
CA HIS A 533 44.69 19.61 15.89
C HIS A 533 44.75 18.94 14.51
N ASN A 534 45.11 19.72 13.48
CA ASN A 534 45.37 19.22 12.13
C ASN A 534 44.25 18.31 11.58
N LEU A 535 43.00 18.75 11.70
CA LEU A 535 41.85 18.01 11.21
C LEU A 535 41.82 18.07 9.68
N ASP A 536 41.61 16.93 9.03
CA ASP A 536 41.43 16.78 7.58
C ASP A 536 40.16 15.96 7.33
N LEU A 537 39.10 16.64 6.89
CA LEU A 537 37.80 16.06 6.59
C LEU A 537 37.67 15.75 5.10
N LYS A 538 37.18 14.56 4.77
CA LYS A 538 36.88 14.11 3.42
C LYS A 538 35.48 13.54 3.36
N LEU A 539 34.73 13.89 2.32
CA LEU A 539 33.49 13.21 1.98
C LEU A 539 33.77 12.27 0.79
N ASN A 540 33.69 10.98 1.03
CA ASN A 540 33.75 9.96 0.00
C ASN A 540 32.34 9.65 -0.49
N VAL A 541 32.22 9.64 -1.81
CA VAL A 541 31.00 9.34 -2.54
C VAL A 541 31.25 8.10 -3.41
N PRO A 542 30.21 7.39 -3.88
CA PRO A 542 30.36 6.25 -4.78
C PRO A 542 31.16 6.61 -6.04
N GLU A 543 31.68 5.59 -6.71
CA GLU A 543 32.39 5.78 -7.98
C GLU A 543 31.50 6.51 -9.00
N GLY A 544 32.09 7.43 -9.77
CA GLY A 544 31.38 8.26 -10.75
C GLY A 544 30.67 9.51 -10.19
N TRP A 545 30.42 9.57 -8.88
CA TRP A 545 29.79 10.73 -8.25
C TRP A 545 30.74 11.91 -8.15
N LYS A 546 30.22 13.13 -8.27
CA LYS A 546 30.99 14.37 -8.07
C LYS A 546 30.72 14.95 -6.69
N VAL A 547 31.78 15.38 -6.02
CA VAL A 547 31.71 16.05 -4.72
C VAL A 547 32.60 17.29 -4.73
N ILE A 548 32.03 18.44 -4.35
CA ILE A 548 32.73 19.71 -4.28
C ILE A 548 32.51 20.32 -2.89
N PRO A 549 33.58 20.55 -2.09
CA PRO A 549 33.45 21.23 -0.82
C PRO A 549 33.11 22.71 -1.04
N GLY A 550 32.16 23.24 -0.27
CA GLY A 550 31.76 24.65 -0.27
C GLY A 550 32.59 25.53 0.68
N SER A 551 33.49 24.93 1.47
CA SER A 551 34.40 25.63 2.39
C SER A 551 35.69 24.82 2.56
N ASP A 552 36.65 25.36 3.33
CA ASP A 552 37.83 24.61 3.73
C ASP A 552 37.44 23.29 4.40
N THR A 553 38.22 22.24 4.14
CA THR A 553 38.04 20.90 4.72
C THR A 553 39.15 20.55 5.71
N THR A 554 40.15 21.42 5.87
CA THR A 554 41.25 21.25 6.80
C THR A 554 41.24 22.34 7.87
N PHE A 555 41.46 21.96 9.13
CA PHE A 555 41.34 22.87 10.27
C PHE A 555 42.50 22.68 11.24
N LYS A 556 43.12 23.78 11.66
CA LYS A 556 44.31 23.72 12.53
C LYS A 556 44.00 23.23 13.93
N THR A 557 42.86 23.64 14.49
CA THR A 557 42.47 23.25 15.84
C THR A 557 40.96 23.29 16.03
N MET A 558 40.45 22.41 16.88
CA MET A 558 39.07 22.42 17.35
C MET A 558 39.08 22.32 18.88
N PRO A 559 38.52 23.31 19.60
CA PRO A 559 38.41 23.29 21.06
C PRO A 559 37.69 22.05 21.62
N PRO A 560 37.91 21.69 22.90
CA PRO A 560 37.17 20.62 23.58
C PRO A 560 35.69 20.97 23.79
N GLU A 561 34.92 20.02 24.36
CA GLU A 561 33.49 20.16 24.67
C GLU A 561 33.16 21.54 25.28
N GLY A 562 32.22 22.27 24.67
CA GLY A 562 31.86 23.63 25.05
C GLY A 562 31.51 24.52 23.86
N LYS A 563 31.69 25.84 23.98
CA LYS A 563 31.45 26.77 22.87
C LYS A 563 32.51 26.61 21.79
N ASN A 564 32.09 26.63 20.52
CA ASN A 564 32.95 26.54 19.32
C ASN A 564 33.70 25.21 19.16
N ASN A 565 33.16 24.12 19.70
CA ASN A 565 33.72 22.77 19.58
C ASN A 565 33.29 22.04 18.29
N SER A 566 32.69 22.73 17.33
CA SER A 566 32.16 22.12 16.11
C SER A 566 32.47 22.96 14.87
N VAL A 567 32.60 22.29 13.73
CA VAL A 567 32.82 22.90 12.42
C VAL A 567 31.90 22.26 11.41
N LYS A 568 31.22 23.08 10.59
CA LYS A 568 30.35 22.63 9.51
C LYS A 568 31.05 22.80 8.17
N VAL A 569 30.93 21.79 7.31
CA VAL A 569 31.38 21.85 5.91
C VAL A 569 30.20 21.47 5.03
N SER A 570 29.84 22.36 4.10
CA SER A 570 28.85 22.07 3.07
C SER A 570 29.51 21.39 1.88
N TRP A 571 28.84 20.44 1.26
CA TRP A 571 29.27 19.69 0.10
C TRP A 571 28.19 19.79 -0.97
N LYS A 572 28.58 20.13 -2.20
CA LYS A 572 27.74 19.93 -3.38
C LYS A 572 28.02 18.53 -3.91
N VAL A 573 27.03 17.65 -3.82
CA VAL A 573 27.11 16.25 -4.24
C VAL A 573 26.21 16.04 -5.44
N THR A 574 26.75 15.51 -6.52
CA THR A 574 26.04 15.25 -7.77
C THR A 574 26.09 13.76 -8.08
N ALA A 575 24.91 13.13 -8.13
CA ALA A 575 24.78 11.78 -8.66
C ALA A 575 24.98 11.82 -10.19
N PRO A 576 25.71 10.88 -10.78
CA PRO A 576 25.85 10.83 -12.23
C PRO A 576 24.51 10.50 -12.90
N GLN A 577 24.36 10.83 -14.19
CA GLN A 577 23.10 10.65 -14.92
C GLN A 577 22.69 9.17 -15.05
N ASP A 578 23.67 8.28 -15.02
CA ASP A 578 23.57 6.82 -15.11
C ASP A 578 23.67 6.14 -13.73
N ALA A 579 23.47 6.89 -12.63
CA ALA A 579 23.42 6.31 -11.30
C ALA A 579 22.34 5.23 -11.22
N GLU A 580 22.72 4.04 -10.75
CA GLU A 580 21.76 2.95 -10.54
C GLU A 580 20.72 3.33 -9.48
N ALA A 581 19.46 3.00 -9.76
CA ALA A 581 18.37 3.22 -8.82
C ALA A 581 18.53 2.31 -7.58
N GLY A 582 18.14 2.81 -6.42
CA GLY A 582 18.22 2.10 -5.14
C GLY A 582 18.89 2.92 -4.04
N TRP A 583 19.35 2.25 -2.98
CA TRP A 583 20.05 2.92 -1.88
C TRP A 583 21.55 3.02 -2.16
N SER A 584 22.09 4.22 -1.93
CA SER A 584 23.52 4.52 -1.97
C SER A 584 23.99 5.08 -0.62
N HIS A 585 25.28 4.98 -0.34
CA HIS A 585 25.85 5.38 0.95
C HIS A 585 27.06 6.29 0.76
N LEU A 586 27.05 7.43 1.42
CA LEU A 586 28.12 8.42 1.44
C LEU A 586 28.86 8.30 2.77
N THR A 587 30.18 8.51 2.79
CA THR A 587 30.96 8.42 4.04
C THR A 587 31.85 9.62 4.25
N ALA A 588 31.84 10.18 5.45
CA ALA A 588 32.72 11.25 5.85
C ALA A 588 33.83 10.69 6.74
N ASP A 589 35.08 11.00 6.40
CA ASP A 589 36.30 10.63 7.12
C ASP A 589 36.98 11.86 7.69
N VAL A 590 37.41 11.80 8.95
CA VAL A 590 38.22 12.85 9.58
C VAL A 590 39.47 12.25 10.17
N MET A 591 40.63 12.68 9.67
CA MET A 591 41.93 12.46 10.31
C MET A 591 42.25 13.66 11.21
N PHE A 592 42.84 13.45 12.39
CA PHE A 592 43.23 14.54 13.30
C PHE A 592 44.35 14.11 14.25
N ASP A 593 45.03 15.08 14.87
CA ASP A 593 45.95 14.86 15.99
C ASP A 593 45.19 15.10 17.30
N SER A 594 45.13 14.07 18.14
CA SER A 594 44.46 14.08 19.45
C SER A 594 45.33 14.67 20.58
N GLY A 595 46.56 15.10 20.26
CA GLY A 595 47.54 15.62 21.20
C GLY A 595 48.58 14.58 21.60
N GLY A 596 49.81 15.04 21.88
CA GLY A 596 50.92 14.17 22.30
C GLY A 596 51.50 13.29 21.18
N GLY A 597 51.19 13.57 19.91
CA GLY A 597 51.67 12.81 18.75
C GLY A 597 50.73 11.66 18.32
N ASN A 598 49.54 11.57 18.89
CA ASN A 598 48.57 10.50 18.62
C ASN A 598 47.59 10.89 17.51
N GLN A 599 47.65 10.21 16.37
CA GLN A 599 46.70 10.37 15.27
C GLN A 599 45.36 9.69 15.61
N GLY A 600 44.26 10.35 15.29
CA GLY A 600 42.89 9.86 15.36
C GLY A 600 42.24 9.83 13.98
N HIS A 601 41.31 8.90 13.79
CA HIS A 601 40.52 8.75 12.57
C HIS A 601 39.07 8.43 12.93
N VAL A 602 38.13 9.20 12.41
CA VAL A 602 36.68 9.02 12.59
C VAL A 602 36.02 8.83 11.25
N ARG A 603 35.07 7.90 11.16
CA ARG A 603 34.23 7.70 9.97
C ARG A 603 32.76 7.69 10.37
N SER A 604 31.92 8.39 9.59
CA SER A 604 30.45 8.36 9.69
C SER A 604 29.85 8.24 8.29
N GLY A 605 28.61 7.78 8.18
CA GLY A 605 27.96 7.55 6.89
C GLY A 605 26.54 8.09 6.82
N LEU A 606 26.06 8.34 5.60
CA LEU A 606 24.70 8.80 5.28
C LEU A 606 24.16 7.95 4.12
N SER A 607 22.98 7.36 4.29
CA SER A 607 22.27 6.66 3.20
C SER A 607 21.33 7.60 2.45
N VAL A 608 21.35 7.52 1.12
CA VAL A 608 20.50 8.30 0.22
C VAL A 608 19.84 7.38 -0.81
N GLN A 609 18.59 7.65 -1.17
CA GLN A 609 17.87 6.91 -2.19
C GLN A 609 18.05 7.58 -3.56
N ILE A 610 18.33 6.77 -4.59
CA ILE A 610 18.49 7.17 -5.98
C ILE A 610 17.26 6.67 -6.75
N PRO A 611 16.37 7.55 -7.22
CA PRO A 611 15.29 7.16 -8.12
C PRO A 611 15.81 6.95 -9.54
N SER A 612 15.03 6.27 -10.36
CA SER A 612 15.23 6.27 -11.82
C SER A 612 14.91 7.66 -12.37
N ALA A 613 15.63 8.08 -13.41
CA ALA A 613 15.38 9.39 -14.03
C ALA A 613 13.95 9.43 -14.62
N PRO A 614 13.14 10.46 -14.31
CA PRO A 614 11.81 10.58 -14.87
C PRO A 614 11.88 10.84 -16.38
N PRO A 615 10.90 10.36 -17.17
CA PRO A 615 10.83 10.64 -18.60
C PRO A 615 10.75 12.14 -18.89
N THR A 616 11.26 12.56 -20.06
CA THR A 616 11.23 13.96 -20.48
C THR A 616 10.02 14.34 -21.32
N GLU A 617 9.19 13.39 -21.72
CA GLU A 617 7.95 13.59 -22.50
C GLU A 617 6.79 12.89 -21.77
N ASN A 618 5.58 13.01 -22.31
CA ASN A 618 4.44 12.22 -21.82
C ASN A 618 4.82 10.73 -21.73
N ALA A 619 4.44 10.07 -20.64
CA ALA A 619 4.88 8.71 -20.36
C ALA A 619 3.76 7.86 -19.77
N PHE A 620 3.69 6.59 -20.16
CA PHE A 620 2.84 5.62 -19.48
C PHE A 620 3.55 5.10 -18.23
N LEU A 621 2.82 4.94 -17.14
CA LEU A 621 3.39 4.43 -15.89
C LEU A 621 3.88 2.98 -16.03
N SER A 622 3.26 2.21 -16.93
CA SER A 622 3.68 0.85 -17.26
C SER A 622 5.06 0.75 -17.92
N ASP A 623 5.60 1.84 -18.45
CA ASP A 623 6.97 1.92 -18.97
C ASP A 623 7.98 2.42 -17.92
N MET A 624 7.51 2.89 -16.76
CA MET A 624 8.35 3.50 -15.73
C MET A 624 8.77 2.48 -14.66
N GLN A 625 10.00 2.63 -14.15
CA GLN A 625 10.44 1.87 -12.99
C GLN A 625 9.69 2.30 -11.73
N PHE A 626 9.32 1.33 -10.91
CA PHE A 626 8.76 1.62 -9.60
C PHE A 626 9.80 2.27 -8.70
N PHE A 627 9.33 3.14 -7.80
CA PHE A 627 10.12 3.83 -6.79
C PHE A 627 9.70 3.38 -5.40
N GLY A 628 10.66 2.99 -4.56
CA GLY A 628 10.36 2.48 -3.22
C GLY A 628 9.73 1.09 -3.27
N ASN A 629 8.89 0.78 -2.28
CA ASN A 629 8.29 -0.55 -2.17
C ASN A 629 7.00 -0.65 -2.98
N VAL A 630 6.80 -1.83 -3.57
CA VAL A 630 5.62 -2.17 -4.39
C VAL A 630 4.94 -3.38 -3.77
N SER A 631 3.62 -3.38 -3.74
CA SER A 631 2.81 -4.50 -3.29
C SER A 631 1.61 -4.72 -4.20
N ASN A 632 1.15 -5.97 -4.27
CA ASN A 632 -0.08 -6.34 -4.94
C ASN A 632 -0.75 -7.44 -4.12
N GLY A 633 -2.08 -7.46 -4.09
CA GLY A 633 -2.86 -8.38 -3.26
C GLY A 633 -2.86 -9.81 -3.79
N TRP A 634 -2.59 -9.98 -5.08
CA TRP A 634 -2.46 -11.27 -5.73
C TRP A 634 -1.65 -11.09 -7.02
N GLY A 635 -0.75 -12.02 -7.30
CA GLY A 635 0.20 -11.88 -8.42
C GLY A 635 1.11 -10.65 -8.31
N PRO A 636 2.01 -10.42 -9.29
CA PRO A 636 2.71 -9.15 -9.43
C PRO A 636 1.76 -8.07 -9.98
N ILE A 637 2.16 -6.79 -9.85
CA ILE A 637 1.53 -5.73 -10.65
C ILE A 637 1.87 -5.98 -12.12
N GLU A 638 0.84 -6.08 -12.94
CA GLU A 638 0.96 -6.33 -14.36
C GLU A 638 1.13 -5.03 -15.15
N ARG A 639 1.97 -5.10 -16.19
CA ARG A 639 2.27 -3.96 -17.06
C ARG A 639 1.64 -4.23 -18.41
N ASP A 640 0.74 -3.35 -18.83
CA ASP A 640 -0.01 -3.41 -20.09
C ASP A 640 -0.97 -4.60 -20.21
N THR A 641 -1.14 -5.37 -19.13
CA THR A 641 -2.09 -6.49 -19.01
C THR A 641 -2.81 -6.42 -17.66
N SER A 642 -3.98 -7.04 -17.58
CA SER A 642 -4.74 -7.28 -16.34
C SER A 642 -3.97 -8.23 -15.42
N VAL A 643 -4.40 -8.41 -14.16
CA VAL A 643 -3.82 -9.46 -13.30
C VAL A 643 -4.37 -10.83 -13.70
N GLY A 644 -3.55 -11.69 -14.29
CA GLY A 644 -3.99 -12.99 -14.81
C GLY A 644 -3.72 -14.19 -13.90
N GLY A 645 -3.02 -14.01 -12.79
CA GLY A 645 -2.45 -15.13 -12.07
C GLY A 645 -1.35 -14.77 -11.08
N ASN A 646 -0.42 -15.71 -10.93
CA ASN A 646 0.68 -15.61 -9.98
C ASN A 646 1.99 -15.12 -10.63
N TYR A 647 2.01 -14.89 -11.95
CA TYR A 647 3.23 -14.69 -12.73
C TYR A 647 3.17 -13.43 -13.58
N GLN A 648 4.28 -12.70 -13.66
CA GLN A 648 4.38 -11.55 -14.55
C GLN A 648 4.03 -11.93 -15.99
N GLY A 649 3.10 -11.20 -16.59
CA GLY A 649 2.67 -11.34 -17.99
C GLY A 649 1.73 -12.51 -18.24
N ASP A 650 1.13 -13.10 -17.20
CA ASP A 650 0.04 -14.08 -17.37
C ASP A 650 -1.35 -13.43 -17.54
N GLY A 651 -1.41 -12.11 -17.38
CA GLY A 651 -2.54 -11.24 -17.64
C GLY A 651 -3.07 -11.23 -19.06
N LYS A 652 -4.34 -10.89 -19.21
CA LYS A 652 -4.96 -10.58 -20.50
C LYS A 652 -4.84 -9.09 -20.80
N MET A 653 -5.34 -8.66 -21.97
CA MET A 653 -5.44 -7.24 -22.26
C MET A 653 -6.34 -6.56 -21.21
N ILE A 654 -5.86 -5.46 -20.64
CA ILE A 654 -6.64 -4.64 -19.70
C ILE A 654 -7.96 -4.28 -20.35
N THR A 655 -9.07 -4.68 -19.73
CA THR A 655 -10.40 -4.49 -20.32
C THR A 655 -11.35 -3.94 -19.27
N LEU A 656 -11.54 -2.63 -19.30
CA LEU A 656 -12.50 -1.95 -18.43
C LEU A 656 -13.80 -1.71 -19.18
N ASN A 657 -14.87 -2.32 -18.69
CA ASN A 657 -16.19 -2.28 -19.32
C ASN A 657 -16.03 -2.47 -20.84
N GLY A 658 -15.49 -3.62 -21.28
CA GLY A 658 -15.28 -4.05 -22.69
C GLY A 658 -14.44 -3.15 -23.60
N LYS A 659 -13.92 -2.02 -23.14
CA LYS A 659 -12.89 -1.25 -23.84
C LYS A 659 -11.53 -1.83 -23.50
N GLY A 660 -10.82 -2.32 -24.51
CA GLY A 660 -9.45 -2.79 -24.37
C GLY A 660 -8.44 -1.64 -24.34
N TYR A 661 -7.42 -1.77 -23.48
CA TYR A 661 -6.32 -0.80 -23.38
C TYR A 661 -4.99 -1.49 -23.67
N GLU A 662 -4.19 -0.91 -24.57
CA GLU A 662 -2.84 -1.41 -24.87
C GLU A 662 -1.82 -1.05 -23.80
N LYS A 663 -2.12 -0.07 -22.95
CA LYS A 663 -1.22 0.43 -21.91
C LYS A 663 -1.98 0.58 -20.60
N GLY A 664 -1.31 0.29 -19.48
CA GLY A 664 -1.88 0.46 -18.14
C GLY A 664 -1.21 -0.43 -17.11
N LEU A 665 -1.72 -0.42 -15.89
CA LEU A 665 -1.28 -1.31 -14.81
C LEU A 665 -2.44 -2.17 -14.34
N GLY A 666 -2.32 -3.49 -14.48
CA GLY A 666 -3.22 -4.44 -13.84
C GLY A 666 -2.78 -4.69 -12.41
N VAL A 667 -3.69 -4.54 -11.46
CA VAL A 667 -3.43 -4.73 -10.04
C VAL A 667 -4.52 -5.55 -9.36
N HIS A 668 -4.24 -6.01 -8.15
CA HIS A 668 -5.20 -6.72 -7.31
C HIS A 668 -5.17 -6.11 -5.91
N ALA A 669 -6.32 -5.79 -5.33
CA ALA A 669 -6.35 -5.19 -4.00
C ALA A 669 -5.82 -6.16 -2.92
N TYR A 670 -4.98 -5.76 -1.96
CA TYR A 670 -4.37 -4.45 -1.77
C TYR A 670 -3.14 -4.25 -2.68
N SER A 671 -3.12 -3.20 -3.47
CA SER A 671 -1.97 -2.86 -4.31
C SER A 671 -1.42 -1.47 -4.01
N LYS A 672 -0.12 -1.30 -4.20
CA LYS A 672 0.58 -0.03 -4.09
C LYS A 672 1.77 0.00 -5.03
N ALA A 673 1.84 1.04 -5.85
CA ALA A 673 2.97 1.33 -6.73
C ALA A 673 3.32 2.81 -6.64
N SER A 674 4.60 3.13 -6.40
CA SER A 674 5.06 4.53 -6.45
C SER A 674 6.01 4.75 -7.61
N PHE A 675 6.08 5.99 -8.10
CA PHE A 675 6.87 6.43 -9.23
C PHE A 675 7.50 7.79 -8.90
N TYR A 676 8.80 7.91 -9.11
CA TYR A 676 9.46 9.21 -9.04
C TYR A 676 9.21 9.97 -10.35
N ILE A 677 8.54 11.12 -10.25
CA ILE A 677 8.15 11.97 -11.38
C ILE A 677 8.84 13.34 -11.34
N GLY A 678 9.46 13.70 -10.21
CA GLY A 678 10.39 14.81 -10.07
C GLY A 678 9.84 16.17 -10.47
N LYS A 679 8.55 16.44 -10.24
CA LYS A 679 7.85 17.68 -10.60
C LYS A 679 7.88 18.02 -12.10
N ASN A 680 8.09 17.02 -12.96
CA ASN A 680 8.22 17.22 -14.40
C ASN A 680 6.91 17.11 -15.18
N PHE A 681 5.79 16.81 -14.50
CA PHE A 681 4.51 16.52 -15.14
C PHE A 681 3.38 17.34 -14.54
N SER A 682 2.41 17.73 -15.37
CA SER A 682 1.27 18.56 -14.97
C SER A 682 0.07 17.72 -14.54
N ARG A 683 -0.21 16.60 -15.24
CA ARG A 683 -1.36 15.73 -14.95
C ARG A 683 -0.99 14.26 -14.90
N PHE A 684 -1.68 13.53 -14.05
CA PHE A 684 -1.84 12.09 -14.14
C PHE A 684 -3.27 11.77 -14.60
N ILE A 685 -3.40 10.94 -15.64
CA ILE A 685 -4.69 10.47 -16.15
C ILE A 685 -4.74 8.95 -16.19
N SER A 686 -5.93 8.36 -15.98
CA SER A 686 -6.20 6.93 -16.14
C SER A 686 -7.70 6.70 -16.21
N ASP A 687 -8.14 5.73 -16.99
CA ASP A 687 -9.44 5.10 -16.74
C ASP A 687 -9.25 4.06 -15.63
N ILE A 688 -10.22 3.93 -14.71
CA ILE A 688 -10.16 2.98 -13.58
C ILE A 688 -11.44 2.15 -13.48
N GLY A 689 -11.28 0.91 -13.03
CA GLY A 689 -12.37 -0.02 -12.80
C GLY A 689 -11.87 -1.41 -12.44
N LEU A 690 -12.80 -2.31 -12.11
CA LEU A 690 -12.47 -3.72 -12.01
C LEU A 690 -12.33 -4.33 -13.41
N ASP A 691 -11.39 -5.25 -13.56
CA ASP A 691 -11.17 -5.93 -14.84
C ASP A 691 -12.38 -6.82 -15.17
N GLY A 692 -12.79 -6.82 -16.44
CA GLY A 692 -13.95 -7.56 -16.94
C GLY A 692 -13.86 -9.08 -16.81
N GLU A 693 -12.72 -9.64 -16.39
CA GLU A 693 -12.56 -11.08 -16.17
C GLU A 693 -13.06 -11.59 -14.82
N THR A 694 -13.31 -10.70 -13.85
CA THR A 694 -13.75 -11.05 -12.49
C THR A 694 -15.14 -10.52 -12.14
N HIS A 695 -15.82 -11.23 -11.23
CA HIS A 695 -17.20 -10.94 -10.82
C HIS A 695 -17.36 -11.11 -9.29
N GLY A 696 -18.00 -10.15 -8.62
CA GLY A 696 -18.17 -10.07 -7.16
C GLY A 696 -17.16 -9.19 -6.38
N GLY A 697 -16.21 -8.53 -7.02
CA GLY A 697 -15.19 -7.67 -6.41
C GLY A 697 -15.69 -6.31 -5.93
N SER A 698 -14.88 -5.67 -5.10
CA SER A 698 -15.08 -4.27 -4.72
C SER A 698 -13.77 -3.62 -4.33
N VAL A 699 -13.46 -2.47 -4.92
CA VAL A 699 -12.18 -1.78 -4.70
C VAL A 699 -12.32 -0.28 -4.47
N ILE A 700 -11.29 0.32 -3.88
CA ILE A 700 -11.14 1.77 -3.76
C ILE A 700 -9.80 2.16 -4.41
N PHE A 701 -9.84 2.99 -5.45
CA PHE A 701 -8.66 3.56 -6.09
C PHE A 701 -8.28 4.87 -5.42
N GLN A 702 -6.99 5.04 -5.12
CA GLN A 702 -6.46 6.27 -4.55
C GLN A 702 -5.18 6.69 -5.27
N VAL A 703 -5.04 8.01 -5.44
CA VAL A 703 -3.82 8.64 -5.97
C VAL A 703 -3.26 9.54 -4.89
N TRP A 704 -1.95 9.42 -4.63
CA TRP A 704 -1.25 10.19 -3.63
C TRP A 704 -0.02 10.86 -4.25
N GLY A 705 0.28 12.09 -3.82
CA GLY A 705 1.47 12.83 -4.22
C GLY A 705 2.25 13.29 -2.98
N ASP A 706 3.52 12.89 -2.88
CA ASP A 706 4.39 13.26 -1.76
C ASP A 706 3.79 12.98 -0.35
N GLY A 707 2.92 11.96 -0.26
CA GLY A 707 2.24 11.56 0.97
C GLY A 707 0.87 12.22 1.21
N GLU A 708 0.42 13.11 0.33
CA GLU A 708 -0.92 13.72 0.40
C GLU A 708 -1.87 13.02 -0.57
N LYS A 709 -3.10 12.72 -0.14
CA LYS A 709 -4.12 12.10 -1.00
C LYS A 709 -4.67 13.14 -1.97
N LEU A 710 -4.55 12.85 -3.26
CA LEU A 710 -4.98 13.72 -4.37
C LEU A 710 -6.31 13.26 -4.97
N TYR A 711 -6.62 11.97 -4.92
CA TYR A 711 -7.85 11.40 -5.47
C TYR A 711 -8.29 10.15 -4.69
N ASP A 712 -9.60 9.93 -4.65
CA ASP A 712 -10.27 8.78 -4.06
C ASP A 712 -11.53 8.47 -4.88
N SER A 713 -11.66 7.26 -5.41
CA SER A 713 -12.83 6.86 -6.21
C SER A 713 -14.09 6.62 -5.38
N GLY A 714 -13.96 6.50 -4.06
CA GLY A 714 -14.91 5.77 -3.23
C GLY A 714 -14.94 4.27 -3.61
N VAL A 715 -15.92 3.55 -3.07
CA VAL A 715 -16.09 2.11 -3.33
C VAL A 715 -16.64 1.89 -4.74
N MET A 716 -15.86 1.22 -5.59
CA MET A 716 -16.25 0.70 -6.89
C MET A 716 -16.61 -0.79 -6.79
N LYS A 717 -17.56 -1.24 -7.60
CA LYS A 717 -18.05 -2.63 -7.68
C LYS A 717 -18.04 -3.08 -9.13
N ASP A 718 -18.16 -4.39 -9.40
CA ASP A 718 -17.98 -5.02 -10.72
C ASP A 718 -18.95 -4.59 -11.83
N ASN A 719 -19.91 -3.73 -11.52
CA ASN A 719 -20.84 -3.11 -12.46
C ASN A 719 -20.84 -1.57 -12.40
N ALA A 720 -19.89 -0.98 -11.68
CA ALA A 720 -19.71 0.46 -11.65
C ALA A 720 -19.22 0.93 -13.03
N ASP A 721 -19.73 2.06 -13.48
CA ASP A 721 -19.22 2.71 -14.68
C ASP A 721 -17.71 3.00 -14.50
N VAL A 722 -16.96 2.83 -15.59
CA VAL A 722 -15.55 3.23 -15.65
C VAL A 722 -15.44 4.69 -15.23
N GLN A 723 -14.56 4.97 -14.27
CA GLN A 723 -14.28 6.34 -13.86
C GLN A 723 -13.02 6.84 -14.56
N HIS A 724 -13.07 8.08 -15.03
CA HIS A 724 -11.90 8.76 -15.57
C HIS A 724 -11.21 9.57 -14.47
N VAL A 725 -9.97 9.21 -14.17
CA VAL A 725 -9.08 9.90 -13.24
C VAL A 725 -8.31 10.97 -14.00
N ASN A 726 -8.34 12.20 -13.50
CA ASN A 726 -7.55 13.32 -14.00
C ASN A 726 -7.11 14.19 -12.82
N VAL A 727 -5.83 14.09 -12.45
CA VAL A 727 -5.28 14.64 -11.20
C VAL A 727 -4.12 15.59 -11.50
N ASP A 728 -4.08 16.73 -10.81
CA ASP A 728 -2.92 17.64 -10.81
C ASP A 728 -1.72 17.02 -10.11
N VAL A 729 -0.57 16.95 -10.80
CA VAL A 729 0.69 16.45 -10.24
C VAL A 729 1.85 17.42 -10.45
N SER A 730 1.56 18.69 -10.79
CA SER A 730 2.54 19.74 -11.12
C SER A 730 3.60 19.99 -10.04
N ASN A 731 3.25 19.76 -8.78
CA ASN A 731 4.12 19.97 -7.62
C ASN A 731 4.54 18.68 -6.90
N VAL A 732 4.35 17.52 -7.54
CA VAL A 732 4.61 16.21 -6.94
C VAL A 732 5.97 15.66 -7.38
N ASP A 733 6.81 15.25 -6.43
CA ASP A 733 8.06 14.53 -6.70
C ASP A 733 7.83 13.02 -6.85
N VAL A 734 7.02 12.43 -5.99
CA VAL A 734 6.68 11.00 -5.95
C VAL A 734 5.16 10.81 -6.05
N LEU A 735 4.73 10.18 -7.14
CA LEU A 735 3.35 9.75 -7.34
C LEU A 735 3.16 8.33 -6.81
N MET A 736 2.09 8.06 -6.08
CA MET A 736 1.73 6.72 -5.62
C MET A 736 0.30 6.39 -5.99
N LEU A 737 0.12 5.21 -6.58
CA LEU A 737 -1.17 4.61 -6.91
C LEU A 737 -1.44 3.48 -5.92
N GLU A 738 -2.63 3.48 -5.33
CA GLU A 738 -3.05 2.49 -4.35
C GLU A 738 -4.45 1.98 -4.68
N VAL A 739 -4.66 0.67 -4.54
CA VAL A 739 -5.98 0.05 -4.63
C VAL A 739 -6.23 -0.74 -3.35
N MET A 740 -7.32 -0.44 -2.66
CA MET A 740 -7.75 -1.08 -1.43
C MET A 740 -9.00 -1.94 -1.65
N ASP A 741 -9.25 -2.90 -0.76
CA ASP A 741 -10.53 -3.64 -0.70
C ASP A 741 -11.68 -2.68 -0.33
N GLY A 742 -12.78 -2.79 -1.06
CA GLY A 742 -14.02 -2.03 -0.89
C GLY A 742 -14.94 -2.57 0.21
N GLY A 743 -14.55 -3.65 0.89
CA GLY A 743 -15.19 -4.16 2.10
C GLY A 743 -15.91 -5.50 1.93
N VAL A 744 -15.65 -6.24 0.85
CA VAL A 744 -16.22 -7.59 0.61
C VAL A 744 -15.17 -8.70 0.67
N GLY A 745 -13.92 -8.34 0.96
CA GLY A 745 -12.77 -9.25 0.85
C GLY A 745 -12.26 -9.28 -0.58
N ASN A 746 -10.99 -9.63 -0.76
CA ASN A 746 -10.28 -9.34 -1.99
C ASN A 746 -10.32 -10.44 -3.07
N GLY A 747 -11.11 -11.50 -2.91
CA GLY A 747 -11.02 -12.69 -3.77
C GLY A 747 -11.32 -12.47 -5.26
N ALA A 748 -11.90 -11.33 -5.64
CA ALA A 748 -12.21 -10.94 -7.02
C ALA A 748 -11.82 -9.49 -7.33
N ASP A 749 -10.89 -8.91 -6.56
CA ASP A 749 -10.54 -7.49 -6.65
C ASP A 749 -9.47 -7.20 -7.71
N HIS A 750 -9.65 -7.73 -8.92
CA HIS A 750 -8.80 -7.40 -10.06
C HIS A 750 -9.19 -6.01 -10.55
N ALA A 751 -8.24 -5.10 -10.55
CA ALA A 751 -8.45 -3.68 -10.76
C ALA A 751 -7.42 -3.15 -11.74
N ASP A 752 -7.81 -2.27 -12.66
CA ASP A 752 -6.87 -1.71 -13.62
C ASP A 752 -6.76 -0.19 -13.53
N TRP A 753 -5.53 0.29 -13.60
CA TRP A 753 -5.20 1.65 -14.00
C TRP A 753 -5.00 1.66 -15.51
N ALA A 754 -6.10 1.66 -16.25
CA ALA A 754 -6.12 1.55 -17.70
C ALA A 754 -5.71 2.87 -18.38
N GLY A 755 -4.75 2.80 -19.29
CA GLY A 755 -4.19 3.98 -19.95
C GLY A 755 -3.41 4.92 -19.02
N ALA A 756 -3.00 4.45 -17.84
CA ALA A 756 -2.32 5.23 -16.81
C ALA A 756 -1.11 6.02 -17.35
N LYS A 757 -1.24 7.35 -17.43
CA LYS A 757 -0.33 8.21 -18.17
C LYS A 757 -0.05 9.53 -17.45
N LEU A 758 1.21 9.96 -17.51
CA LEU A 758 1.65 11.28 -17.10
C LEU A 758 1.72 12.20 -18.31
N LEU A 759 1.11 13.37 -18.18
CA LEU A 759 1.14 14.44 -19.16
C LEU A 759 2.06 15.55 -18.69
N LYS A 760 3.08 15.83 -19.50
CA LYS A 760 4.08 16.86 -19.21
C LYS A 760 3.45 18.24 -19.18
N GLU A 761 2.65 18.54 -20.19
CA GLU A 761 1.98 19.83 -20.35
C GLU A 761 0.54 19.63 -20.80
N VAL A 762 -0.37 20.39 -20.18
CA VAL A 762 -1.80 20.40 -20.49
C VAL A 762 -2.21 21.84 -20.77
N LEU A 763 -2.86 22.04 -21.92
CA LEU A 763 -3.28 23.37 -22.39
C LEU A 763 -4.80 23.59 -22.22
N VAL A 764 -5.59 22.53 -22.35
CA VAL A 764 -7.06 22.59 -22.27
C VAL A 764 -7.53 21.63 -21.19
N ASP A 765 -8.30 22.14 -20.24
CA ASP A 765 -8.91 21.35 -19.16
C ASP A 765 -10.30 20.81 -19.56
N ASP A 766 -11.09 21.59 -20.30
CA ASP A 766 -12.43 21.19 -20.79
C ASP A 766 -12.78 21.88 -22.11
N ILE A 767 -13.65 21.25 -22.90
CA ILE A 767 -14.29 21.86 -24.08
C ILE A 767 -15.79 21.71 -23.91
N LYS A 768 -16.54 22.80 -24.11
CA LYS A 768 -18.01 22.80 -23.99
C LYS A 768 -18.69 23.06 -25.32
N ILE A 769 -19.75 22.30 -25.59
CA ILE A 769 -20.65 22.47 -26.73
C ILE A 769 -21.99 22.96 -26.21
N ASN A 770 -22.43 24.13 -26.67
CA ASN A 770 -23.65 24.80 -26.19
C ASN A 770 -23.70 24.95 -24.65
N GLY A 771 -22.55 25.13 -24.01
CA GLY A 771 -22.40 25.29 -22.56
C GLY A 771 -22.31 23.98 -21.75
N GLU A 772 -22.49 22.82 -22.38
CA GLU A 772 -22.29 21.51 -21.76
C GLU A 772 -20.91 20.94 -22.11
N SER A 773 -20.23 20.30 -21.15
CA SER A 773 -18.93 19.66 -21.41
C SER A 773 -19.05 18.59 -22.49
N LEU A 774 -18.06 18.58 -23.38
CA LEU A 774 -17.96 17.62 -24.47
C LEU A 774 -17.79 16.24 -23.88
N SER A 775 -18.80 15.40 -24.07
CA SER A 775 -18.82 14.02 -23.64
C SER A 775 -17.60 13.27 -24.18
N GLY A 776 -16.89 12.54 -23.30
CA GLY A 776 -15.67 11.81 -23.64
C GLY A 776 -14.45 12.69 -23.94
N PHE A 777 -14.47 13.98 -23.59
CA PHE A 777 -13.29 14.84 -23.73
C PHE A 777 -12.15 14.37 -22.83
N ASP A 778 -10.97 14.22 -23.44
CA ASP A 778 -9.71 13.98 -22.74
C ASP A 778 -8.60 14.89 -23.27
N GLN A 779 -7.54 15.08 -22.48
CA GLN A 779 -6.45 16.00 -22.81
C GLN A 779 -5.54 15.49 -23.93
N VAL A 780 -5.75 14.28 -24.44
CA VAL A 780 -4.97 13.61 -25.48
C VAL A 780 -5.69 13.66 -26.84
N THR A 781 -6.97 13.28 -26.90
CA THR A 781 -7.81 13.20 -28.10
C THR A 781 -8.02 14.58 -28.75
N THR A 782 -7.75 14.67 -30.05
CA THR A 782 -7.78 15.93 -30.81
C THR A 782 -8.95 16.06 -31.77
N ASP A 783 -9.61 14.96 -32.15
CA ASP A 783 -10.66 14.98 -33.17
C ASP A 783 -11.93 14.37 -32.58
N TYR A 784 -13.01 15.15 -32.57
CA TYR A 784 -14.31 14.79 -32.02
C TYR A 784 -15.37 14.92 -33.11
N TYR A 785 -16.30 13.97 -33.14
CA TYR A 785 -17.35 13.92 -34.16
C TYR A 785 -18.72 14.08 -33.53
N MET A 786 -19.53 14.91 -34.18
CA MET A 786 -20.87 15.21 -33.73
C MET A 786 -21.88 15.16 -34.88
N THR A 787 -22.64 14.08 -34.94
CA THR A 787 -23.66 13.89 -35.99
C THR A 787 -25.04 14.31 -35.49
N TYR A 788 -25.77 15.04 -36.32
CA TYR A 788 -27.16 15.47 -36.11
C TYR A 788 -28.04 14.97 -37.26
N LEU A 789 -29.32 14.76 -36.98
CA LEU A 789 -30.30 14.46 -38.02
C LEU A 789 -30.78 15.75 -38.71
N GLU A 790 -31.02 15.69 -40.02
CA GLU A 790 -31.59 16.83 -40.76
C GLU A 790 -32.87 17.36 -40.08
N GLY A 791 -32.96 18.68 -39.94
CA GLY A 791 -34.10 19.34 -39.28
C GLY A 791 -34.08 19.36 -37.75
N THR A 792 -33.14 18.65 -37.09
CA THR A 792 -32.98 18.70 -35.61
C THR A 792 -32.11 19.84 -35.12
N ILE A 793 -31.29 20.41 -36.02
CA ILE A 793 -30.39 21.52 -35.76
C ILE A 793 -30.47 22.53 -36.90
N SER A 794 -30.42 23.82 -36.56
CA SER A 794 -30.47 24.93 -37.53
C SER A 794 -29.29 25.89 -37.43
N ASP A 795 -28.72 26.03 -36.23
CA ASP A 795 -27.55 26.87 -35.96
C ASP A 795 -26.31 26.01 -35.66
N VAL A 796 -25.13 26.49 -36.03
CA VAL A 796 -23.85 25.85 -35.65
C VAL A 796 -23.71 25.87 -34.11
N PRO A 797 -23.41 24.73 -33.46
CA PRO A 797 -23.21 24.70 -32.00
C PRO A 797 -22.09 25.65 -31.54
N THR A 798 -22.30 26.34 -30.43
CA THR A 798 -21.27 27.20 -29.83
C THR A 798 -20.22 26.35 -29.13
N VAL A 799 -18.94 26.65 -29.36
CA VAL A 799 -17.81 25.96 -28.74
C VAL A 799 -17.10 26.90 -27.79
N GLU A 800 -16.97 26.49 -26.53
CA GLU A 800 -16.20 27.18 -25.49
C GLU A 800 -15.07 26.28 -25.00
N VAL A 801 -13.96 26.87 -24.55
CA VAL A 801 -12.78 26.13 -24.09
C VAL A 801 -12.40 26.65 -22.71
N ILE A 802 -12.20 25.74 -21.78
CA ILE A 802 -11.63 26.04 -20.47
C ILE A 802 -10.13 25.74 -20.53
N PRO A 803 -9.27 26.77 -20.57
CA PRO A 803 -7.83 26.56 -20.59
C PRO A 803 -7.35 26.00 -19.25
N ALA A 804 -6.25 25.25 -19.27
CA ALA A 804 -5.65 24.66 -18.07
C ALA A 804 -5.12 25.69 -17.07
N ASN A 805 -4.82 26.91 -17.53
CA ASN A 805 -4.52 28.07 -16.69
C ASN A 805 -4.75 29.37 -17.48
N ASN A 806 -4.70 30.51 -16.78
CA ASN A 806 -4.97 31.83 -17.36
C ASN A 806 -3.93 32.29 -18.40
N ASP A 807 -2.78 31.63 -18.49
CA ASP A 807 -1.69 32.02 -19.38
C ASP A 807 -1.74 31.27 -20.74
N VAL A 808 -2.55 30.22 -20.85
CA VAL A 808 -2.80 29.54 -22.13
C VAL A 808 -3.63 30.43 -23.04
N LYS A 809 -3.15 30.63 -24.26
CA LYS A 809 -3.89 31.34 -25.31
C LYS A 809 -4.73 30.34 -26.09
N VAL A 810 -6.02 30.63 -26.23
CA VAL A 810 -6.94 29.79 -26.99
C VAL A 810 -7.55 30.60 -28.12
N ASP A 811 -7.35 30.12 -29.34
CA ASP A 811 -7.96 30.64 -30.56
C ASP A 811 -9.00 29.63 -31.07
N ILE A 812 -10.27 30.04 -31.10
CA ILE A 812 -11.37 29.21 -31.61
C ILE A 812 -11.77 29.74 -32.99
N SER A 813 -11.70 28.87 -34.00
CA SER A 813 -12.21 29.11 -35.34
C SER A 813 -13.50 28.30 -35.51
N PRO A 814 -14.68 28.88 -35.23
CA PRO A 814 -15.96 28.17 -35.29
C PRO A 814 -16.32 27.78 -36.73
N ALA A 815 -17.09 26.71 -36.88
CA ALA A 815 -17.67 26.36 -38.17
C ALA A 815 -18.63 27.47 -38.66
N GLU A 816 -18.58 27.81 -39.95
CA GLU A 816 -19.45 28.86 -40.52
C GLU A 816 -20.84 28.36 -40.93
N GLN A 817 -20.98 27.05 -41.17
CA GLN A 817 -22.21 26.38 -41.60
C GLN A 817 -22.22 24.91 -41.17
N LEU A 818 -23.37 24.25 -41.30
CA LEU A 818 -23.52 22.81 -41.10
C LEU A 818 -23.69 22.09 -42.45
N PRO A 819 -23.04 20.94 -42.68
CA PRO A 819 -21.97 20.36 -41.87
C PRO A 819 -20.69 21.22 -41.93
N GLY A 820 -19.86 21.18 -40.88
CA GLY A 820 -18.68 22.01 -40.74
C GLY A 820 -17.79 21.59 -39.58
N THR A 821 -16.59 22.18 -39.46
CA THR A 821 -15.64 21.83 -38.39
C THR A 821 -15.22 23.07 -37.62
N THR A 822 -15.33 23.02 -36.29
CA THR A 822 -14.72 24.02 -35.41
C THR A 822 -13.30 23.59 -35.07
N VAL A 823 -12.33 24.49 -35.25
CA VAL A 823 -10.91 24.25 -34.93
C VAL A 823 -10.52 25.10 -33.75
N ILE A 824 -10.01 24.46 -32.69
CA ILE A 824 -9.49 25.11 -31.49
C ILE A 824 -7.97 24.99 -31.52
N THR A 825 -7.24 26.08 -31.36
CA THR A 825 -5.80 26.06 -31.15
C THR A 825 -5.50 26.61 -29.77
N ALA A 826 -4.88 25.79 -28.92
CA ALA A 826 -4.40 26.19 -27.61
C ALA A 826 -2.87 26.27 -27.64
N THR A 827 -2.31 27.34 -27.09
CA THR A 827 -0.86 27.61 -27.11
C THR A 827 -0.37 28.00 -25.72
N SER A 828 0.73 27.41 -25.30
CA SER A 828 1.41 27.72 -24.03
C SER A 828 1.79 29.20 -23.94
N ALA A 829 1.97 29.70 -22.72
CA ALA A 829 2.26 31.11 -22.46
C ALA A 829 3.52 31.62 -23.20
N ASP A 830 4.53 30.77 -23.29
CA ASP A 830 5.81 31.04 -23.95
C ASP A 830 5.81 30.69 -25.46
N GLY A 831 4.71 30.12 -25.97
CA GLY A 831 4.56 29.70 -27.35
C GLY A 831 5.34 28.44 -27.74
N SER A 832 5.93 27.73 -26.77
CA SER A 832 6.74 26.53 -27.03
C SER A 832 5.89 25.30 -27.39
N VAL A 833 4.66 25.22 -26.90
CA VAL A 833 3.73 24.11 -27.18
C VAL A 833 2.42 24.65 -27.74
N THR A 834 1.96 24.03 -28.82
CA THR A 834 0.67 24.32 -29.44
C THR A 834 -0.07 23.02 -29.72
N LYS A 835 -1.35 22.97 -29.35
CA LYS A 835 -2.23 21.82 -29.58
C LYS A 835 -3.50 22.25 -30.29
N THR A 836 -3.91 21.48 -31.29
CA THR A 836 -5.11 21.75 -32.09
C THR A 836 -6.15 20.66 -31.86
N TYR A 837 -7.38 21.08 -31.55
CA TYR A 837 -8.55 20.22 -31.44
C TYR A 837 -9.54 20.55 -32.55
N LYS A 838 -10.25 19.54 -33.06
CA LYS A 838 -11.25 19.68 -34.11
C LYS A 838 -12.56 19.03 -33.68
N ILE A 839 -13.64 19.74 -33.89
CA ILE A 839 -14.99 19.26 -33.63
C ILE A 839 -15.77 19.29 -34.93
N HIS A 840 -16.03 18.11 -35.47
CA HIS A 840 -16.71 17.90 -36.73
C HIS A 840 -18.21 17.81 -36.51
N PHE A 841 -18.96 18.81 -36.94
CA PHE A 841 -20.42 18.79 -36.93
C PHE A 841 -20.95 18.25 -38.27
N ASN A 842 -21.52 17.04 -38.23
CA ASN A 842 -22.09 16.35 -39.37
C ASN A 842 -23.62 16.43 -39.33
N VAL A 843 -24.27 16.48 -40.49
CA VAL A 843 -25.74 16.43 -40.62
C VAL A 843 -26.09 15.34 -41.62
N THR A 844 -27.07 14.49 -41.29
CA THR A 844 -27.50 13.39 -42.16
C THR A 844 -29.03 13.24 -42.18
N PRO A 845 -29.65 12.92 -43.33
CA PRO A 845 -31.09 12.68 -43.41
C PRO A 845 -31.52 11.38 -42.71
N GLN A 846 -30.61 10.40 -42.61
CA GLN A 846 -30.84 9.12 -41.97
C GLN A 846 -29.62 8.73 -41.15
N LEU A 847 -29.84 8.19 -39.95
CA LEU A 847 -28.76 7.84 -39.03
C LEU A 847 -28.94 6.43 -38.50
N TYR A 848 -28.20 5.50 -39.08
CA TYR A 848 -28.12 4.15 -38.55
C TYR A 848 -27.18 4.12 -37.35
N VAL A 849 -27.54 3.30 -36.39
CA VAL A 849 -26.74 3.06 -35.20
C VAL A 849 -25.40 2.40 -35.56
N SER A 850 -25.36 1.63 -36.65
CA SER A 850 -24.15 1.06 -37.23
C SER A 850 -23.19 2.06 -37.88
N ASP A 851 -23.60 3.32 -38.09
CA ASP A 851 -22.73 4.39 -38.60
C ASP A 851 -22.17 5.27 -37.47
N LEU A 852 -22.61 5.05 -36.23
CA LEU A 852 -22.21 5.85 -35.07
C LEU A 852 -21.08 5.19 -34.27
N PRO A 853 -20.12 5.97 -33.76
CA PRO A 853 -19.24 5.47 -32.71
C PRO A 853 -20.09 5.16 -31.46
N TRP A 854 -19.89 3.99 -30.88
CA TRP A 854 -20.42 3.64 -29.56
C TRP A 854 -19.40 4.03 -28.47
N ILE A 855 -19.89 4.31 -27.27
CA ILE A 855 -19.05 4.52 -26.07
C ILE A 855 -18.48 3.18 -25.59
N TYR A 856 -19.31 2.14 -25.68
CA TYR A 856 -19.04 0.79 -25.15
C TYR A 856 -19.76 -0.24 -26.01
N ALA A 857 -19.14 -1.39 -26.22
CA ALA A 857 -19.79 -2.54 -26.83
C ALA A 857 -19.12 -3.86 -26.38
N THR A 858 -19.89 -4.87 -25.98
CA THR A 858 -19.43 -6.22 -25.66
C THR A 858 -20.35 -7.27 -26.29
N THR A 859 -19.81 -8.47 -26.54
CA THR A 859 -20.55 -9.62 -27.06
C THR A 859 -20.01 -10.89 -26.41
N GLY A 860 -20.88 -11.83 -26.08
CA GLY A 860 -20.51 -13.04 -25.33
C GLY A 860 -19.70 -14.05 -26.14
N TRP A 861 -19.71 -13.91 -27.48
CA TRP A 861 -18.90 -14.68 -28.40
C TRP A 861 -18.70 -13.90 -29.72
N GLY A 862 -17.60 -14.16 -30.41
CA GLY A 862 -17.28 -13.53 -31.70
C GLY A 862 -16.92 -12.04 -31.58
N THR A 863 -17.12 -11.30 -32.67
CA THR A 863 -16.94 -9.84 -32.71
C THR A 863 -18.27 -9.20 -33.08
N ILE A 864 -18.55 -8.01 -32.56
CA ILE A 864 -19.71 -7.24 -33.00
C ILE A 864 -19.45 -6.73 -34.40
N HIS A 865 -20.36 -7.01 -35.32
CA HIS A 865 -20.25 -6.55 -36.70
C HIS A 865 -21.31 -5.47 -37.00
N ARG A 866 -20.86 -4.44 -37.72
CA ARG A 866 -21.72 -3.39 -38.28
C ARG A 866 -22.21 -3.86 -39.62
N ASP A 867 -23.52 -3.76 -39.85
CA ASP A 867 -24.21 -4.12 -41.09
C ASP A 867 -23.99 -5.58 -41.53
N ALA A 868 -23.62 -6.44 -40.58
CA ALA A 868 -23.45 -7.87 -40.73
C ALA A 868 -23.71 -8.56 -39.40
N SER A 869 -24.02 -9.86 -39.46
CA SER A 869 -24.21 -10.72 -38.30
C SER A 869 -22.91 -10.96 -37.54
N VAL A 870 -23.00 -11.57 -36.35
CA VAL A 870 -21.81 -11.97 -35.56
C VAL A 870 -20.87 -12.93 -36.32
N GLY A 871 -21.37 -13.60 -37.38
CA GLY A 871 -20.59 -14.46 -38.27
C GLY A 871 -20.14 -13.80 -39.58
N GLU A 872 -20.18 -12.46 -39.68
CA GLU A 872 -19.86 -11.68 -40.89
C GLU A 872 -20.78 -11.95 -42.11
N ASN A 873 -21.99 -12.46 -41.88
CA ASN A 873 -22.97 -12.71 -42.94
C ASN A 873 -24.04 -11.59 -42.99
N PRO A 874 -24.87 -11.52 -44.05
CA PRO A 874 -26.01 -10.59 -44.07
C PRO A 874 -26.99 -10.89 -42.92
N ILE A 875 -27.46 -9.84 -42.25
CA ILE A 875 -28.43 -9.92 -41.14
C ILE A 875 -29.76 -10.46 -41.66
N LYS A 876 -30.26 -11.55 -41.07
CA LYS A 876 -31.49 -12.23 -41.51
C LYS A 876 -32.42 -12.54 -40.35
N LEU A 877 -33.62 -11.96 -40.38
CA LEU A 877 -34.65 -12.18 -39.37
C LEU A 877 -35.91 -12.83 -39.95
N LEU A 878 -36.57 -13.67 -39.16
CA LEU A 878 -37.86 -14.28 -39.52
C LEU A 878 -39.01 -13.28 -39.34
N THR A 879 -39.80 -13.05 -40.37
CA THR A 879 -40.99 -12.18 -40.36
C THR A 879 -42.25 -12.97 -40.75
N ASP A 880 -43.42 -12.32 -40.70
CA ASP A 880 -44.68 -12.88 -41.17
C ASP A 880 -44.67 -13.22 -42.69
N SER A 881 -43.81 -12.55 -43.45
CA SER A 881 -43.57 -12.79 -44.88
C SER A 881 -42.48 -13.82 -45.19
N GLY A 882 -41.82 -14.39 -44.17
CA GLY A 882 -40.66 -15.26 -44.30
C GLY A 882 -39.37 -14.61 -43.81
N ILE A 883 -38.21 -15.19 -44.15
CA ILE A 883 -36.89 -14.66 -43.75
C ILE A 883 -36.58 -13.42 -44.61
N VAL A 884 -36.31 -12.29 -43.95
CA VAL A 884 -35.98 -11.00 -44.58
C VAL A 884 -34.52 -10.66 -44.29
N THR A 885 -33.82 -10.19 -45.32
CA THR A 885 -32.43 -9.71 -45.22
C THR A 885 -32.39 -8.19 -45.05
N TYR A 886 -31.56 -7.72 -44.12
CA TYR A 886 -31.37 -6.30 -43.82
C TYR A 886 -29.96 -5.86 -44.18
N ASP A 887 -29.86 -4.68 -44.79
CA ASP A 887 -28.60 -4.10 -45.27
C ASP A 887 -27.89 -3.28 -44.19
N LYS A 888 -28.63 -2.89 -43.14
CA LYS A 888 -28.15 -2.08 -42.02
C LYS A 888 -28.54 -2.70 -40.70
N GLY A 889 -27.68 -2.58 -39.69
CA GLY A 889 -27.95 -3.10 -38.35
C GLY A 889 -26.68 -3.46 -37.59
N ILE A 890 -26.83 -4.11 -36.44
CA ILE A 890 -25.73 -4.62 -35.63
C ILE A 890 -25.95 -6.10 -35.35
N GLY A 891 -24.98 -6.94 -35.73
CA GLY A 891 -24.94 -8.35 -35.35
C GLY A 891 -24.13 -8.56 -34.07
N THR A 892 -24.70 -9.32 -33.14
CA THR A 892 -24.11 -9.63 -31.82
C THR A 892 -24.33 -11.09 -31.43
N HIS A 893 -23.77 -11.49 -30.30
CA HIS A 893 -24.06 -12.76 -29.64
C HIS A 893 -24.28 -12.55 -28.15
N ALA A 894 -25.26 -13.23 -27.55
CA ALA A 894 -25.54 -13.09 -26.13
C ALA A 894 -24.36 -13.57 -25.24
N ILE A 895 -24.12 -13.01 -24.05
CA ILE A 895 -24.68 -11.75 -23.56
C ILE A 895 -23.96 -10.59 -24.26
N SER A 896 -24.69 -9.63 -24.82
CA SER A 896 -24.13 -8.43 -25.46
C SER A 896 -24.70 -7.16 -24.86
N GLU A 897 -23.91 -6.09 -24.87
CA GLU A 897 -24.33 -4.75 -24.47
C GLU A 897 -23.64 -3.71 -25.35
N ILE A 898 -24.37 -2.71 -25.84
CA ILE A 898 -23.83 -1.60 -26.65
C ILE A 898 -24.40 -0.28 -26.14
N ILE A 899 -23.53 0.69 -25.82
CA ILE A 899 -23.91 2.02 -25.32
C ILE A 899 -23.55 3.11 -26.33
N TYR A 900 -24.49 4.02 -26.59
CA TYR A 900 -24.31 5.21 -27.41
C TYR A 900 -24.51 6.49 -26.60
N ASP A 901 -23.67 7.51 -26.88
CA ASP A 901 -23.90 8.89 -26.45
C ASP A 901 -24.88 9.57 -27.41
N ILE A 902 -26.02 9.96 -26.86
CA ILE A 902 -27.09 10.65 -27.59
C ILE A 902 -27.38 12.04 -27.02
N ALA A 903 -26.56 12.53 -26.07
CA ALA A 903 -26.74 13.81 -25.42
C ALA A 903 -26.65 14.98 -26.42
N GLY A 904 -27.64 15.87 -26.36
CA GLY A 904 -27.68 17.08 -27.18
C GLY A 904 -27.77 16.84 -28.69
N ARG A 905 -27.99 15.60 -29.16
CA ARG A 905 -28.00 15.23 -30.59
C ARG A 905 -29.32 15.49 -31.31
N GLY A 906 -30.39 15.77 -30.54
CA GLY A 906 -31.72 15.99 -31.10
C GLY A 906 -32.41 14.72 -31.63
N TYR A 907 -31.96 13.53 -31.21
CA TYR A 907 -32.62 12.27 -31.58
C TYR A 907 -33.94 12.14 -30.82
N GLY A 908 -35.03 11.87 -31.56
CA GLY A 908 -36.38 11.74 -31.00
C GLY A 908 -36.75 10.30 -30.67
N ARG A 909 -36.51 9.36 -31.60
CA ARG A 909 -36.84 7.93 -31.40
C ARG A 909 -35.72 6.99 -31.87
N PHE A 910 -35.62 5.83 -31.21
CA PHE A 910 -34.80 4.70 -31.65
C PHE A 910 -35.72 3.59 -32.19
N GLN A 911 -35.39 3.08 -33.36
CA GLN A 911 -36.16 2.02 -34.04
C GLN A 911 -35.25 0.88 -34.50
N SER A 912 -35.73 -0.36 -34.43
CA SER A 912 -35.02 -1.55 -34.94
C SER A 912 -35.97 -2.75 -35.05
N TYR A 913 -35.65 -3.72 -35.92
CA TYR A 913 -36.19 -5.07 -35.83
C TYR A 913 -35.20 -5.97 -35.09
N VAL A 914 -35.67 -6.72 -34.10
CA VAL A 914 -34.82 -7.60 -33.29
C VAL A 914 -35.23 -9.07 -33.40
N GLY A 915 -34.26 -9.97 -33.38
CA GLY A 915 -34.49 -11.41 -33.40
C GLY A 915 -33.20 -12.24 -33.47
N LEU A 916 -33.32 -13.56 -33.41
CA LEU A 916 -32.19 -14.46 -33.66
C LEU A 916 -31.85 -14.46 -35.15
N ASP A 917 -30.56 -14.51 -35.46
CA ASP A 917 -30.09 -14.57 -36.84
C ASP A 917 -30.41 -15.95 -37.49
N HIS A 918 -30.91 -15.90 -38.72
CA HIS A 918 -31.19 -17.04 -39.60
C HIS A 918 -30.04 -17.44 -40.55
N GLU A 919 -28.83 -16.92 -40.36
CA GLU A 919 -27.63 -17.25 -41.15
C GLU A 919 -27.08 -18.66 -40.87
N SER A 920 -27.10 -19.10 -39.61
CA SER A 920 -26.43 -20.33 -39.18
C SER A 920 -27.43 -21.48 -39.12
N HIS A 921 -27.04 -22.64 -39.62
CA HIS A 921 -27.83 -23.88 -39.59
C HIS A 921 -27.90 -24.53 -38.19
N ASN A 922 -27.18 -24.00 -37.19
CA ASN A 922 -27.05 -24.61 -35.86
C ASN A 922 -27.71 -23.81 -34.72
N ASN A 923 -28.39 -22.68 -35.00
CA ASN A 923 -29.00 -21.85 -33.95
C ASN A 923 -30.39 -22.36 -33.48
N ASP A 924 -30.74 -23.62 -33.76
CA ASP A 924 -32.03 -24.23 -33.40
C ASP A 924 -32.26 -24.30 -31.87
N SER A 925 -31.19 -24.17 -31.07
CA SER A 925 -31.24 -24.15 -29.60
C SER A 925 -31.12 -22.76 -28.97
N GLY A 926 -30.91 -21.69 -29.75
CA GLY A 926 -30.67 -20.35 -29.21
C GLY A 926 -31.91 -19.73 -28.56
N SER A 927 -31.68 -18.90 -27.53
CA SER A 927 -32.71 -18.29 -26.69
C SER A 927 -32.20 -16.96 -26.13
N ILE A 928 -32.78 -15.83 -26.56
CA ILE A 928 -32.26 -14.50 -26.22
C ILE A 928 -33.36 -13.53 -25.77
N VAL A 929 -32.99 -12.48 -25.03
CA VAL A 929 -33.87 -11.34 -24.73
C VAL A 929 -33.19 -10.04 -25.14
N PHE A 930 -33.85 -9.25 -25.99
CA PHE A 930 -33.44 -7.89 -26.34
C PHE A 930 -34.01 -6.88 -25.36
N GLN A 931 -33.18 -5.97 -24.88
CA GLN A 931 -33.60 -4.86 -24.05
C GLN A 931 -33.02 -3.54 -24.55
N VAL A 932 -33.82 -2.48 -24.49
CA VAL A 932 -33.37 -1.11 -24.75
C VAL A 932 -33.55 -0.29 -23.48
N TRP A 933 -32.46 0.32 -23.04
CA TRP A 933 -32.42 1.19 -21.88
C TRP A 933 -31.98 2.60 -22.29
N ALA A 934 -32.54 3.64 -21.67
CA ALA A 934 -32.04 5.00 -21.84
C ALA A 934 -31.95 5.71 -20.48
N ASP A 935 -30.80 6.32 -20.19
CA ASP A 935 -30.50 6.97 -18.90
C ASP A 935 -30.87 6.11 -17.67
N GLY A 936 -30.61 4.80 -17.73
CA GLY A 936 -30.91 3.84 -16.66
C GLY A 936 -32.36 3.37 -16.59
N GLU A 937 -33.24 3.81 -17.50
CA GLU A 937 -34.64 3.39 -17.58
C GLU A 937 -34.85 2.35 -18.70
N LEU A 938 -35.49 1.22 -18.39
CA LEU A 938 -35.84 0.19 -19.38
C LEU A 938 -37.02 0.67 -20.24
N LEU A 939 -36.78 0.85 -21.55
CA LEU A 939 -37.77 1.33 -22.51
C LEU A 939 -38.43 0.22 -23.33
N PHE A 940 -37.72 -0.89 -23.55
CA PHE A 940 -38.23 -2.04 -24.31
C PHE A 940 -37.63 -3.34 -23.80
N ASP A 941 -38.44 -4.39 -23.75
CA ASP A 941 -38.04 -5.77 -23.46
C ASP A 941 -38.78 -6.71 -24.44
N SER A 942 -38.04 -7.54 -25.16
CA SER A 942 -38.64 -8.45 -26.14
C SER A 942 -39.32 -9.65 -25.49
N GLY A 943 -39.06 -9.97 -24.22
CA GLY A 943 -39.18 -11.31 -23.68
C GLY A 943 -38.28 -12.32 -24.41
N THR A 944 -38.32 -13.59 -24.00
CA THR A 944 -37.54 -14.65 -24.66
C THR A 944 -37.96 -14.81 -26.11
N MET A 945 -36.99 -14.68 -27.01
CA MET A 945 -37.09 -14.97 -28.42
C MET A 945 -36.30 -16.23 -28.73
N LYS A 946 -36.84 -17.06 -29.62
CA LYS A 946 -36.22 -18.28 -30.16
C LYS A 946 -36.20 -18.21 -31.67
N ARG A 947 -35.55 -19.17 -32.32
CA ARG A 947 -35.38 -19.19 -33.78
C ARG A 947 -36.69 -19.11 -34.58
N ASP A 948 -37.79 -19.64 -34.05
CA ASP A 948 -39.13 -19.61 -34.65
C ASP A 948 -39.99 -18.41 -34.21
N THR A 949 -39.45 -17.54 -33.36
CA THR A 949 -40.11 -16.30 -32.95
C THR A 949 -39.99 -15.28 -34.09
N LEU A 950 -41.12 -14.70 -34.50
CA LEU A 950 -41.12 -13.58 -35.44
C LEU A 950 -40.33 -12.41 -34.87
N ALA A 951 -39.58 -11.71 -35.73
CA ALA A 951 -38.85 -10.50 -35.41
C ALA A 951 -39.80 -9.48 -34.77
N LYS A 952 -39.32 -8.82 -33.71
CA LYS A 952 -40.10 -7.79 -33.01
C LYS A 952 -39.62 -6.42 -33.43
N PHE A 953 -40.58 -5.54 -33.70
CA PHE A 953 -40.28 -4.14 -33.96
C PHE A 953 -40.14 -3.37 -32.65
N VAL A 954 -39.02 -2.69 -32.51
CA VAL A 954 -38.67 -1.79 -31.42
C VAL A 954 -38.92 -0.37 -31.89
N ASP A 955 -39.66 0.40 -31.09
CA ASP A 955 -39.90 1.81 -31.35
C ASP A 955 -40.04 2.56 -30.02
N VAL A 956 -38.98 3.24 -29.59
CA VAL A 956 -38.91 3.89 -28.27
C VAL A 956 -38.55 5.37 -28.37
N ASP A 957 -39.10 6.18 -27.46
CA ASP A 957 -38.79 7.61 -27.32
C ASP A 957 -37.47 7.80 -26.59
N VAL A 958 -36.53 8.47 -27.24
CA VAL A 958 -35.19 8.80 -26.70
C VAL A 958 -34.97 10.31 -26.62
N SER A 959 -36.04 11.10 -26.76
CA SER A 959 -35.99 12.56 -26.73
C SER A 959 -35.37 13.09 -25.46
N GLY A 960 -34.33 13.90 -25.60
CA GLY A 960 -33.66 14.55 -24.47
C GLY A 960 -32.89 13.58 -23.56
N ARG A 961 -32.78 12.30 -23.94
CA ARG A 961 -31.94 11.33 -23.24
C ARG A 961 -30.47 11.58 -23.54
N LYS A 962 -29.58 11.13 -22.66
CA LYS A 962 -28.13 11.31 -22.79
C LYS A 962 -27.43 10.04 -23.25
N GLN A 963 -27.96 8.89 -22.87
CA GLN A 963 -27.38 7.59 -23.17
C GLN A 963 -28.45 6.61 -23.67
N LEU A 964 -28.11 5.80 -24.67
CA LEU A 964 -28.88 4.64 -25.11
C LEU A 964 -28.06 3.37 -24.90
N LYS A 965 -28.62 2.34 -24.29
CA LYS A 965 -28.00 1.03 -24.08
C LYS A 965 -28.85 -0.07 -24.71
N LEU A 966 -28.25 -0.87 -25.58
CA LEU A 966 -28.84 -2.01 -26.29
C LEU A 966 -28.26 -3.30 -25.70
N ILE A 967 -29.09 -4.15 -25.11
CA ILE A 967 -28.66 -5.38 -24.43
C ILE A 967 -29.29 -6.60 -25.08
N VAL A 968 -28.51 -7.68 -25.25
CA VAL A 968 -29.02 -9.03 -25.50
C VAL A 968 -28.59 -9.94 -24.36
N THR A 969 -29.55 -10.56 -23.66
CA THR A 969 -29.25 -11.57 -22.63
C THR A 969 -29.44 -12.99 -23.16
N ASP A 970 -28.88 -13.98 -22.47
CA ASP A 970 -28.92 -15.42 -22.79
C ASP A 970 -30.21 -16.10 -22.30
N ALA A 971 -31.25 -15.32 -21.97
CA ALA A 971 -32.53 -15.80 -21.44
C ALA A 971 -32.47 -16.77 -20.23
N GLY A 972 -31.32 -16.91 -19.58
CA GLY A 972 -31.10 -17.78 -18.42
C GLY A 972 -30.76 -19.25 -18.73
N ASP A 973 -30.50 -19.63 -19.99
CA ASP A 973 -30.08 -21.00 -20.37
C ASP A 973 -28.64 -21.12 -20.88
N GLY A 974 -27.83 -20.06 -20.77
CA GLY A 974 -26.46 -20.00 -21.23
C GLY A 974 -26.38 -19.67 -22.73
N ASN A 975 -25.27 -19.10 -23.19
CA ASN A 975 -25.23 -18.41 -24.47
C ASN A 975 -25.06 -19.29 -25.74
N GLY A 976 -25.44 -20.56 -25.72
CA GLY A 976 -25.14 -21.48 -26.81
C GLY A 976 -25.94 -21.24 -28.10
N ASN A 977 -25.28 -20.73 -29.16
CA ASN A 977 -25.87 -20.41 -30.48
C ASN A 977 -26.80 -19.19 -30.49
N ASP A 978 -26.55 -18.22 -29.61
CA ASP A 978 -27.35 -17.03 -29.40
C ASP A 978 -26.95 -15.87 -30.31
N HIS A 979 -26.93 -16.11 -31.62
CA HIS A 979 -26.65 -15.07 -32.61
C HIS A 979 -27.86 -14.13 -32.70
N ALA A 980 -27.64 -12.85 -32.45
CA ALA A 980 -28.68 -11.87 -32.17
C ALA A 980 -28.45 -10.59 -32.98
N ASP A 981 -29.46 -10.16 -33.75
CA ASP A 981 -29.35 -8.96 -34.58
C ASP A 981 -30.29 -7.85 -34.17
N TRP A 982 -29.74 -6.63 -34.18
CA TRP A 982 -30.46 -5.36 -34.20
C TRP A 982 -30.55 -4.88 -35.65
N ALA A 983 -31.51 -5.41 -36.41
CA ALA A 983 -31.69 -5.10 -37.81
C ALA A 983 -32.34 -3.71 -38.01
N ASP A 984 -31.92 -3.00 -39.06
CA ASP A 984 -32.40 -1.66 -39.44
C ASP A 984 -32.37 -0.64 -38.28
N ALA A 985 -31.42 -0.80 -37.36
CA ALA A 985 -31.32 -0.02 -36.14
C ALA A 985 -30.96 1.45 -36.45
N GLN A 986 -31.84 2.39 -36.14
CA GLN A 986 -31.69 3.80 -36.52
C GLN A 986 -32.29 4.80 -35.53
N PHE A 987 -31.82 6.05 -35.60
CA PHE A 987 -32.41 7.21 -34.94
C PHE A 987 -33.22 8.06 -35.92
N ILE A 988 -34.33 8.63 -35.43
CA ILE A 988 -35.18 9.56 -36.20
C ILE A 988 -35.48 10.86 -35.43
N ALA A 989 -35.72 11.94 -36.17
CA ALA A 989 -35.74 13.33 -35.70
C ALA A 989 -37.04 13.78 -34.97
N GLY A 990 -38.09 12.95 -34.91
CA GLY A 990 -39.42 13.38 -34.43
C GLY A 990 -40.11 12.40 -33.48
N ASN A 991 -41.07 12.92 -32.68
CA ASN A 991 -41.81 12.15 -31.65
C ASN A 991 -43.12 11.53 -32.14
N THR A 992 -43.52 11.79 -33.38
CA THR A 992 -44.66 11.12 -34.00
C THR A 992 -44.22 9.75 -34.49
N ALA A 993 -44.87 8.68 -33.99
CA ALA A 993 -44.69 7.33 -34.53
C ALA A 993 -44.93 7.37 -36.05
N SER A 994 -43.90 7.07 -36.83
CA SER A 994 -44.04 7.01 -38.29
C SER A 994 -44.89 5.80 -38.65
N GLU A 995 -45.71 5.90 -39.70
CA GLU A 995 -46.36 4.73 -40.30
C GLU A 995 -45.27 3.72 -40.71
N ILE A 996 -45.49 2.45 -40.38
CA ILE A 996 -44.58 1.32 -40.57
C ILE A 996 -43.94 1.39 -41.97
N HIS A 997 -42.63 1.58 -42.04
CA HIS A 997 -41.87 1.37 -43.28
C HIS A 997 -41.74 -0.14 -43.52
N THR A 998 -42.79 -0.80 -44.01
CA THR A 998 -42.61 -2.10 -44.67
C THR A 998 -41.78 -1.85 -45.93
N LYS A 999 -40.60 -2.46 -46.04
CA LYS A 999 -39.80 -2.51 -47.29
C LYS A 999 -40.77 -2.78 -48.46
N MET A 1000 -40.78 -1.89 -49.46
CA MET A 1000 -41.47 -2.15 -50.73
C MET A 1000 -40.84 -3.40 -51.37
N ASN A 1001 -41.68 -4.28 -51.93
CA ASN A 1001 -41.23 -5.43 -52.71
C ASN A 1001 -40.39 -4.97 -53.92
N ASP A 1002 -39.36 -5.74 -54.25
CA ASP A 1002 -38.38 -5.56 -55.34
C ASP A 1002 -38.98 -5.50 -56.78
N GLU A 1003 -40.30 -5.43 -56.98
CA GLU A 1003 -40.92 -5.48 -58.31
C GLU A 1003 -41.16 -4.11 -58.98
N ASP A 1004 -40.92 -2.97 -58.31
CA ASP A 1004 -41.27 -1.64 -58.84
C ASP A 1004 -40.09 -0.72 -59.24
N LEU A 1005 -38.88 -1.26 -59.45
CA LEU A 1005 -37.77 -0.46 -60.01
C LEU A 1005 -37.78 -0.49 -61.56
N PRO A 1006 -37.78 0.68 -62.24
CA PRO A 1006 -37.78 0.73 -63.70
C PRO A 1006 -36.45 0.22 -64.27
N THR A 1007 -36.54 -0.79 -65.13
CA THR A 1007 -35.44 -1.31 -65.94
C THR A 1007 -35.03 -0.30 -67.01
N GLU A 1008 -33.84 0.29 -66.85
CA GLU A 1008 -32.84 0.61 -67.88
C GLU A 1008 -32.06 1.87 -67.49
N VAL A 1009 -30.77 1.74 -67.14
CA VAL A 1009 -29.74 2.67 -67.60
C VAL A 1009 -28.41 1.92 -67.80
N THR A 1010 -27.84 2.18 -68.97
CA THR A 1010 -26.59 1.74 -69.57
C THR A 1010 -25.32 2.09 -68.79
N ILE A 1011 -24.32 1.18 -68.87
CA ILE A 1011 -22.96 1.34 -68.36
C ILE A 1011 -22.10 2.15 -69.34
N PRO A 1012 -21.29 3.13 -68.89
CA PRO A 1012 -20.05 3.51 -69.55
C PRO A 1012 -18.83 2.96 -68.80
N ASP A 1013 -17.90 2.41 -69.57
CA ASP A 1013 -16.67 1.76 -69.16
C ASP A 1013 -15.79 2.56 -68.19
N SER A 1014 -15.30 1.85 -67.18
CA SER A 1014 -14.21 2.23 -66.29
C SER A 1014 -12.87 2.26 -67.03
N ASN A 1015 -12.11 3.34 -66.82
CA ASN A 1015 -10.64 3.30 -66.85
C ASN A 1015 -10.10 4.39 -65.91
N GLN A 1016 -10.04 4.07 -64.61
CA GLN A 1016 -8.91 4.24 -63.66
C GLN A 1016 -9.38 4.07 -62.22
#